data_AF-A0A0G2I020-F1
#
_entry.id   AF-A0A0G2I020-F1
#
_cell.length_a   1.000
_cell.length_b   1.000
_cell.length_c   1.000
_cell.angle_alpha   90.00
_cell.angle_beta   90.00
_cell.angle_gamma   90.00
#
_symmetry.space_group_name_H-M   'P 1'
#
loop_
_entity.id
_entity.type
_entity.pdbx_description
1 polymer ?
#
loop_
_entity_poly.entity_id
_entity_poly.type
_entity_poly.pdbx_seq_one_letter_code
_entity_poly.pdbx_strand_id
1 'polypeptide(L)'
;MSPHAHRTHPRYHPGSTRKEIEEEPDWRTAGLHRIGLRNGENNFPGLTHRGDEWLKEELEYEQHAIKTEAELKQSLEHGDLITVRDVMTKQEDFHLRRPEVFSKGWRYVLHTTEDFIKYQQDWPVNIQKRQKEAEEKGGKEEEEGQLKKEHEWRRERGQNTTQQNAYASKEPDDKREQNETTVLKEPAAIKSDDLKQQYSAQEIALLRVLQHEKEYIHSLKRNDGKGRSPLAHNEDQKYFRIDEADQFTPDNWIPRTDALIRLTGKHPFNSEPPLSMLYDAGLITPNKIHFVRNHGSVPHLRWQTHRLDVENGKLVLSMEELKKEFDTINIPVLIACDGNRRKEVNMVKRSKGFNWGSGACGCAYWKGPLLRDVLLAAGIPRKAPLRRTWVNFEGADHPNEGKYATCIPLEYAMDPNNDVILAYEMNDKALPPDHGYPVRVVIPGYVGGRCVKWLSRIWTSDEPNDSYYHVFDNRVVPDFITEMDSEFAKAMFYNPSTACNEQSLNSVIVKPAHGERLDLFPENNTKRKEYRVEGFAYAGGGHEVQRVEISLDGGENWLYCIRRFPEAPIRHGKKFWTWVHWSVDVDIVHLAQANGITVRCFDVFKNCQSERLNWNLLGMMNNSWHTVRSNITRDPKFGDLSILFRHPTEPGSGQGGWMKPSTEDHIDEIRHEVAAPQKQFTREEIEKHDSESDCWIVINNKVYDATSVLSWHPGGAAAIMAHAGMAHTKTTEEFDSVHDDYAQQKLSECVLGTVTDKTKAYMKKQAEEIAKARAKTNSVNSESGIQRHRWTQVRLLKKERLSADTQLYTFALPPGAKSLGLNTCQHIQLGFHFADKLVIRPYTPLRPIFESEADGTFTLAVKTYFPSSTQPGGTMSNVLDCLRANEEVEVKGPAGLIQYEGHGQFIIDGTKRKFKNVTLILGGSGITPGYQLIARILRSDTVPGGSKDTTCLRVIDANKTEDDILLVDELGEFAKQHPKQFQIVHVLADPHQELVEGMVKGFVNRDIIRKYGFEPEEENLALLCGPPGLIKMAALPNLKEWGYKEDENLFGF
;
A
#
# COMPACT_ATOMS: atom_id res chain seq x y z
N MET A 1 55.67 32.25 0.99
CA MET A 1 55.61 31.11 1.93
C MET A 1 56.27 31.53 3.25
N SER A 2 55.75 31.00 4.36
CA SER A 2 55.88 31.43 5.78
C SER A 2 54.89 32.52 6.22
N PRO A 3 53.82 32.19 6.98
CA PRO A 3 52.87 33.16 7.52
C PRO A 3 53.41 33.76 8.83
N HIS A 4 53.44 35.10 8.90
CA HIS A 4 53.66 35.83 10.13
C HIS A 4 52.41 35.80 11.03
N ALA A 5 52.61 35.50 12.32
CA ALA A 5 51.56 35.53 13.33
C ALA A 5 51.13 36.97 13.64
N HIS A 6 49.91 37.35 13.28
CA HIS A 6 49.26 38.56 13.79
C HIS A 6 48.66 38.26 15.17
N ARG A 7 49.29 38.79 16.24
CA ARG A 7 48.68 38.89 17.57
C ARG A 7 47.69 40.05 17.56
N THR A 8 46.40 39.77 17.77
CA THR A 8 45.38 40.77 18.10
C THR A 8 45.24 40.85 19.62
N HIS A 9 45.37 42.05 20.19
CA HIS A 9 45.07 42.31 21.60
C HIS A 9 43.55 42.50 21.78
N PRO A 10 42.90 41.85 22.75
CA PRO A 10 41.49 42.07 23.01
C PRO A 10 41.29 43.48 23.58
N ARG A 11 40.51 44.32 22.88
CA ARG A 11 39.97 45.55 23.45
C ARG A 11 38.69 45.18 24.21
N TYR A 12 38.68 45.42 25.52
CA TYR A 12 37.46 45.39 26.31
C TYR A 12 36.46 46.43 25.76
N HIS A 13 35.23 45.99 25.49
CA HIS A 13 34.11 46.87 25.18
C HIS A 13 33.85 47.76 26.41
N PRO A 14 33.69 49.09 26.27
CA PRO A 14 33.22 49.89 27.40
C PRO A 14 31.79 49.42 27.69
N GLY A 15 31.57 48.81 28.84
CA GLY A 15 30.22 48.49 29.30
C GLY A 15 29.43 49.78 29.52
N SER A 16 28.11 49.68 29.38
CA SER A 16 27.17 50.78 29.57
C SER A 16 27.42 51.48 30.90
N THR A 17 27.32 52.81 30.88
CA THR A 17 27.49 53.67 32.05
C THR A 17 26.35 53.42 33.05
N ARG A 18 26.61 53.70 34.33
CA ARG A 18 25.61 53.55 35.39
C ARG A 18 24.33 54.37 35.11
N LYS A 19 24.46 55.51 34.44
CA LYS A 19 23.33 56.34 34.04
C LYS A 19 22.48 55.66 32.94
N GLU A 20 23.11 54.96 32.00
CA GLU A 20 22.40 54.19 30.96
C GLU A 20 21.69 52.95 31.54
N ILE A 21 22.23 52.36 32.62
CA ILE A 21 21.58 51.25 33.35
C ILE A 21 20.43 51.77 34.22
N GLU A 22 20.56 52.96 34.81
CA GLU A 22 19.50 53.59 35.62
C GLU A 22 18.38 54.20 34.74
N GLU A 23 18.66 54.55 33.49
CA GLU A 23 17.70 55.03 32.49
C GLU A 23 17.18 53.90 31.57
N GLU A 24 17.55 52.65 31.81
CA GLU A 24 17.01 51.51 31.06
C GLU A 24 15.50 51.39 31.31
N PRO A 25 14.65 51.35 30.26
CA PRO A 25 13.22 51.20 30.43
C PRO A 25 12.90 49.91 31.18
N ASP A 26 11.89 49.91 32.07
CA ASP A 26 11.42 48.68 32.69
C ASP A 26 10.68 47.81 31.65
N TRP A 27 11.42 46.92 30.99
CA TRP A 27 10.90 46.00 29.97
C TRP A 27 9.89 44.99 30.54
N ARG A 28 9.73 44.89 31.88
CA ARG A 28 8.75 43.99 32.50
C ARG A 28 7.34 44.60 32.56
N THR A 29 7.21 45.92 32.43
CA THR A 29 5.90 46.61 32.44
C THR A 29 5.39 46.97 31.04
N ALA A 30 6.18 46.75 29.98
CA ALA A 30 5.78 46.95 28.58
C ALA A 30 5.00 45.77 27.95
N GLY A 31 4.48 44.85 28.77
CA GLY A 31 3.68 43.70 28.36
C GLY A 31 2.21 44.03 28.02
N LEU A 32 1.95 45.15 27.33
CA LEU A 32 0.64 45.45 26.76
C LEU A 32 0.83 45.88 25.31
N HIS A 33 1.01 44.90 24.43
CA HIS A 33 0.83 45.07 22.99
C HIS A 33 -0.65 45.37 22.72
N ARG A 34 -1.03 46.65 22.84
CA ARG A 34 -2.25 47.16 22.24
C ARG A 34 -2.08 47.09 20.72
N ILE A 35 -3.02 46.39 20.10
CA ILE A 35 -3.25 46.27 18.67
C ILE A 35 -3.21 47.66 18.00
N GLY A 36 -2.43 47.81 16.92
CA GLY A 36 -2.72 48.81 15.88
C GLY A 36 -1.80 50.03 15.72
N LEU A 37 -0.48 49.93 15.84
CA LEU A 37 0.44 51.01 15.39
C LEU A 37 1.32 50.54 14.24
N ARG A 38 1.25 51.27 13.11
CA ARG A 38 2.13 51.13 11.95
C ARG A 38 3.36 52.04 12.12
N ASN A 39 4.54 51.60 11.67
CA ASN A 39 5.75 52.42 11.71
C ASN A 39 5.76 53.52 10.62
N GLY A 40 6.81 54.35 10.57
CA GLY A 40 6.93 55.46 9.61
C GLY A 40 6.92 55.07 8.12
N GLU A 41 7.00 53.77 7.82
CA GLU A 41 6.87 53.18 6.47
C GLU A 41 5.53 52.46 6.29
N ASN A 42 4.58 52.65 7.21
CA ASN A 42 3.25 52.03 7.22
C ASN A 42 3.24 50.51 7.49
N ASN A 43 4.31 49.93 8.06
CA ASN A 43 4.45 48.51 8.37
C ASN A 43 4.08 48.18 9.82
N PHE A 44 3.51 46.99 10.07
CA PHE A 44 3.26 46.51 11.44
C PHE A 44 4.59 46.06 12.11
N PRO A 45 4.87 46.46 13.36
CA PRO A 45 6.06 45.99 14.08
C PRO A 45 5.92 44.48 14.38
N GLY A 46 6.84 43.67 13.83
CA GLY A 46 6.86 42.21 13.96
C GLY A 46 7.40 41.45 12.73
N LEU A 47 7.49 42.11 11.57
CA LEU A 47 8.09 41.56 10.35
C LEU A 47 9.53 42.08 10.23
N THR A 48 10.51 41.31 10.68
CA THR A 48 11.92 41.76 10.74
C THR A 48 12.82 41.09 9.71
N HIS A 49 12.34 40.08 8.97
CA HIS A 49 13.13 39.36 7.96
C HIS A 49 12.42 39.27 6.60
N ARG A 50 13.20 39.39 5.51
CA ARG A 50 12.75 39.04 4.15
C ARG A 50 12.33 37.56 4.14
N GLY A 51 11.03 37.32 4.07
CA GLY A 51 10.43 35.98 4.16
C GLY A 51 9.20 35.90 5.06
N ASP A 52 9.06 36.82 6.03
CA ASP A 52 7.90 36.83 6.93
C ASP A 52 6.61 37.28 6.20
N GLU A 53 6.73 38.11 5.16
CA GLU A 53 5.63 38.50 4.27
C GLU A 53 5.08 37.30 3.49
N TRP A 54 5.96 36.42 2.99
CA TRP A 54 5.59 35.21 2.25
C TRP A 54 4.82 34.23 3.14
N LEU A 55 5.25 34.03 4.39
CA LEU A 55 4.54 33.14 5.32
C LEU A 55 3.14 33.66 5.65
N LYS A 56 2.97 34.98 5.76
CA LYS A 56 1.67 35.59 6.03
C LYS A 56 0.71 35.45 4.84
N GLU A 57 1.18 35.76 3.63
CA GLU A 57 0.39 35.56 2.40
C GLU A 57 0.00 34.09 2.20
N GLU A 58 0.89 33.16 2.53
CA GLU A 58 0.62 31.73 2.44
C GLU A 58 -0.47 31.29 3.43
N LEU A 59 -0.40 31.76 4.68
CA LEU A 59 -1.42 31.47 5.70
C LEU A 59 -2.79 32.07 5.33
N GLU A 60 -2.81 33.30 4.79
CA GLU A 60 -4.05 33.93 4.31
C GLU A 60 -4.67 33.15 3.14
N TYR A 61 -3.83 32.66 2.22
CA TYR A 61 -4.28 31.77 1.14
C TYR A 61 -4.84 30.45 1.68
N GLU A 62 -4.13 29.78 2.59
CA GLU A 62 -4.56 28.52 3.19
C GLU A 62 -5.93 28.69 3.87
N GLN A 63 -6.13 29.77 4.63
CA GLN A 63 -7.41 30.08 5.26
C GLN A 63 -8.53 30.31 4.23
N HIS A 64 -8.25 31.04 3.16
CA HIS A 64 -9.22 31.26 2.09
C HIS A 64 -9.62 29.94 1.42
N ALA A 65 -8.66 29.10 1.06
CA ALA A 65 -8.90 27.79 0.44
C ALA A 65 -9.75 26.87 1.34
N ILE A 66 -9.43 26.83 2.65
CA ILE A 66 -10.19 26.04 3.63
C ILE A 66 -11.64 26.54 3.73
N LYS A 67 -11.84 27.87 3.72
CA LYS A 67 -13.18 28.46 3.75
C LYS A 67 -13.98 28.09 2.50
N THR A 68 -13.37 28.19 1.32
CA THR A 68 -14.02 27.84 0.04
C THR A 68 -14.44 26.37 0.00
N GLU A 69 -13.62 25.46 0.51
CA GLU A 69 -13.99 24.05 0.65
C GLU A 69 -15.13 23.83 1.66
N ALA A 70 -15.15 24.59 2.76
CA ALA A 70 -16.24 24.53 3.73
C ALA A 70 -17.57 25.03 3.14
N GLU A 71 -17.55 26.06 2.30
CA GLU A 71 -18.73 26.53 1.56
C GLU A 71 -19.29 25.44 0.61
N LEU A 72 -18.41 24.66 -0.04
CA LEU A 72 -18.84 23.50 -0.83
C LEU A 72 -19.56 22.44 0.01
N LYS A 73 -19.04 22.14 1.22
CA LYS A 73 -19.67 21.20 2.15
C LYS A 73 -21.02 21.69 2.63
N GLN A 74 -21.16 22.99 2.89
CA GLN A 74 -22.45 23.59 3.24
C GLN A 74 -23.45 23.46 2.07
N SER A 75 -23.06 23.76 0.83
CA SER A 75 -23.94 23.55 -0.33
C SER A 75 -24.45 22.11 -0.44
N LEU A 76 -23.57 21.14 -0.19
CA LEU A 76 -23.96 19.72 -0.14
C LEU A 76 -25.01 19.43 0.94
N GLU A 77 -24.85 19.98 2.14
CA GLU A 77 -25.81 19.83 3.24
C GLU A 77 -27.17 20.48 2.93
N HIS A 78 -27.20 21.52 2.09
CA HIS A 78 -28.43 22.18 1.63
C HIS A 78 -29.13 21.42 0.47
N GLY A 79 -28.52 20.37 -0.06
CA GLY A 79 -29.06 19.58 -1.17
C GLY A 79 -28.77 20.16 -2.56
N ASP A 80 -27.82 21.08 -2.68
CA ASP A 80 -27.40 21.61 -3.99
C ASP A 80 -26.74 20.50 -4.83
N LEU A 81 -27.08 20.44 -6.12
CA LEU A 81 -26.43 19.52 -7.06
C LEU A 81 -25.00 19.99 -7.34
N ILE A 82 -24.02 19.18 -6.95
CA ILE A 82 -22.61 19.46 -7.22
C ILE A 82 -22.09 18.65 -8.40
N THR A 83 -21.09 19.20 -9.08
CA THR A 83 -20.38 18.55 -10.19
C THR A 83 -18.92 18.32 -9.84
N VAL A 84 -18.23 17.51 -10.65
CA VAL A 84 -16.77 17.32 -10.53
C VAL A 84 -16.02 18.66 -10.61
N ARG A 85 -16.54 19.62 -11.40
CA ARG A 85 -15.93 20.93 -11.56
C ARG A 85 -15.98 21.73 -10.26
N ASP A 86 -17.08 21.67 -9.52
CA ASP A 86 -17.23 22.36 -8.25
C ASP A 86 -16.20 21.85 -7.23
N VAL A 87 -16.00 20.53 -7.18
CA VAL A 87 -15.01 19.92 -6.27
C VAL A 87 -13.58 20.28 -6.71
N MET A 88 -13.25 20.14 -8.00
CA MET A 88 -11.92 20.48 -8.54
C MET A 88 -11.54 21.96 -8.35
N THR A 89 -12.52 22.86 -8.31
CA THR A 89 -12.27 24.31 -8.19
C THR A 89 -12.27 24.79 -6.75
N LYS A 90 -13.06 24.17 -5.87
CA LYS A 90 -13.20 24.59 -4.46
C LYS A 90 -12.35 23.79 -3.48
N GLN A 91 -11.92 22.58 -3.84
CA GLN A 91 -10.94 21.81 -3.07
C GLN A 91 -9.54 22.11 -3.61
N GLU A 92 -8.64 22.54 -2.73
CA GLU A 92 -7.29 22.96 -3.12
C GLU A 92 -6.25 21.85 -2.91
N ASP A 93 -5.31 21.73 -3.86
CA ASP A 93 -4.13 20.89 -3.73
C ASP A 93 -2.95 21.67 -3.10
N PHE A 94 -2.88 21.63 -1.77
CA PHE A 94 -1.80 22.29 -1.02
C PHE A 94 -0.40 21.71 -1.30
N HIS A 95 -0.28 20.51 -1.89
CA HIS A 95 1.00 19.88 -2.16
C HIS A 95 1.87 20.69 -3.14
N LEU A 96 1.23 21.29 -4.15
CA LEU A 96 1.94 22.05 -5.17
C LEU A 96 2.55 23.35 -4.64
N ARG A 97 1.98 23.91 -3.56
CA ARG A 97 2.46 25.13 -2.91
C ARG A 97 3.49 24.85 -1.82
N ARG A 98 3.23 23.85 -0.98
CA ARG A 98 4.09 23.49 0.16
C ARG A 98 4.55 22.03 0.11
N PRO A 99 5.28 21.60 -0.93
CA PRO A 99 5.67 20.19 -1.09
C PRO A 99 6.55 19.67 0.05
N GLU A 100 7.21 20.54 0.81
CA GLU A 100 8.13 20.18 1.90
C GLU A 100 7.46 19.60 3.14
N VAL A 101 6.15 19.84 3.34
CA VAL A 101 5.40 19.26 4.46
C VAL A 101 4.73 17.95 4.12
N PHE A 102 4.65 17.58 2.84
CA PHE A 102 4.04 16.33 2.39
C PHE A 102 5.07 15.21 2.25
N SER A 103 4.60 13.97 2.40
CA SER A 103 5.40 12.81 2.03
C SER A 103 5.78 12.88 0.55
N LYS A 104 6.96 12.36 0.21
CA LYS A 104 7.28 12.09 -1.19
C LYS A 104 6.28 11.09 -1.77
N GLY A 105 5.91 11.28 -3.04
CA GLY A 105 4.91 10.46 -3.70
C GLY A 105 3.47 10.77 -3.29
N TRP A 106 3.22 11.90 -2.63
CA TRP A 106 1.87 12.38 -2.36
C TRP A 106 1.04 12.45 -3.65
N ARG A 107 -0.27 12.21 -3.52
CA ARG A 107 -1.23 12.30 -4.62
C ARG A 107 -2.40 13.13 -4.17
N TYR A 108 -2.87 13.99 -5.06
CA TYR A 108 -4.08 14.74 -4.83
C TYR A 108 -5.31 13.85 -4.99
N VAL A 109 -6.23 13.89 -4.03
CA VAL A 109 -7.46 13.08 -4.00
C VAL A 109 -8.67 13.97 -3.80
N LEU A 110 -9.70 13.80 -4.63
CA LEU A 110 -10.99 14.46 -4.39
C LEU A 110 -11.73 13.79 -3.24
N HIS A 111 -12.16 14.56 -2.24
CA HIS A 111 -12.90 14.08 -1.07
C HIS A 111 -14.39 13.87 -1.38
N THR A 112 -14.64 13.14 -2.46
CA THR A 112 -15.95 12.73 -3.00
C THR A 112 -15.77 11.43 -3.80
N THR A 113 -16.87 10.81 -4.23
CA THR A 113 -16.85 9.64 -5.12
C THR A 113 -17.47 9.98 -6.48
N GLU A 114 -17.09 9.25 -7.54
CA GLU A 114 -17.75 9.37 -8.86
C GLU A 114 -19.23 9.00 -8.75
N ASP A 115 -19.56 7.97 -7.97
CA ASP A 115 -20.91 7.43 -7.87
C ASP A 115 -21.84 8.38 -7.11
N PHE A 116 -21.33 9.05 -6.07
CA PHE A 116 -22.06 10.12 -5.38
C PHE A 116 -22.48 11.21 -6.38
N ILE A 117 -21.51 11.73 -7.14
CA ILE A 117 -21.75 12.83 -8.08
C ILE A 117 -22.73 12.40 -9.17
N LYS A 118 -22.55 11.19 -9.73
CA LYS A 118 -23.27 10.77 -10.93
C LYS A 118 -24.61 10.12 -10.69
N TYR A 119 -24.73 9.29 -9.65
CA TYR A 119 -25.84 8.35 -9.53
C TYR A 119 -26.66 8.55 -8.26
N GLN A 120 -26.05 9.03 -7.18
CA GLN A 120 -26.73 9.19 -5.89
C GLN A 120 -27.48 10.52 -5.80
N GLN A 121 -26.91 11.62 -6.32
CA GLN A 121 -27.58 12.92 -6.36
C GLN A 121 -28.86 12.91 -7.21
N ASP A 122 -29.79 13.80 -6.86
CA ASP A 122 -31.13 13.96 -7.46
C ASP A 122 -31.11 14.71 -8.81
N TRP A 123 -30.20 14.31 -9.68
CA TRP A 123 -30.23 14.77 -11.08
C TRP A 123 -31.55 14.36 -11.73
N PRO A 124 -32.18 15.22 -12.56
CA PRO A 124 -33.41 14.87 -13.27
C PRO A 124 -33.34 13.54 -14.02
N VAL A 125 -32.18 13.21 -14.62
CA VAL A 125 -31.97 11.92 -15.29
C VAL A 125 -31.97 10.73 -14.32
N ASN A 126 -31.45 10.89 -13.11
CA ASN A 126 -31.44 9.85 -12.08
C ASN A 126 -32.82 9.64 -11.48
N ILE A 127 -33.57 10.73 -11.26
CA ILE A 127 -34.97 10.64 -10.81
C ILE A 127 -35.81 9.86 -11.82
N GLN A 128 -35.70 10.19 -13.12
CA GLN A 128 -36.40 9.47 -14.18
C GLN A 128 -36.00 8.00 -14.25
N LYS A 129 -34.71 7.70 -14.07
CA LYS A 129 -34.20 6.32 -14.06
C LYS A 129 -34.76 5.53 -12.87
N ARG A 130 -34.74 6.09 -11.65
CA ARG A 130 -35.29 5.46 -10.44
C ARG A 130 -36.80 5.26 -10.52
N GLN A 131 -37.52 6.19 -11.15
CA GLN A 131 -38.97 6.03 -11.41
C GLN A 131 -39.24 4.84 -12.34
N LYS A 132 -38.51 4.70 -13.45
CA LYS A 132 -38.62 3.54 -14.34
C LYS A 132 -38.28 2.22 -13.65
N GLU A 133 -37.21 2.20 -12.86
CA GLU A 133 -36.81 1.00 -12.11
C GLU A 133 -37.85 0.63 -11.01
N ALA A 134 -38.49 1.61 -10.39
CA ALA A 134 -39.56 1.38 -9.42
C ALA A 134 -40.84 0.86 -10.08
N GLU A 135 -41.18 1.35 -11.27
CA GLU A 135 -42.28 0.82 -12.09
C GLU A 135 -42.03 -0.65 -12.50
N GLU A 136 -40.78 -1.01 -12.83
CA GLU A 136 -40.39 -2.38 -13.17
C GLU A 136 -40.35 -3.33 -11.95
N LYS A 137 -39.96 -2.83 -10.76
CA LYS A 137 -39.94 -3.61 -9.51
C LYS A 137 -41.33 -3.81 -8.90
N GLY A 138 -42.23 -2.83 -9.01
CA GLY A 138 -43.61 -2.95 -8.55
C GLY A 138 -44.38 -4.10 -9.21
N GLY A 139 -43.98 -4.51 -10.43
CA GLY A 139 -44.53 -5.69 -11.11
C GLY A 139 -44.01 -7.05 -10.60
N LYS A 140 -42.91 -7.10 -9.84
CA LYS A 140 -42.31 -8.34 -9.29
C LYS A 140 -42.73 -8.64 -7.85
N GLU A 141 -43.06 -7.63 -7.05
CA GLU A 141 -43.50 -7.83 -5.66
C GLU A 141 -44.93 -8.41 -5.55
N GLU A 142 -45.75 -8.34 -6.62
CA GLU A 142 -47.04 -9.06 -6.68
C GLU A 142 -46.89 -10.59 -6.81
N GLU A 143 -45.75 -11.11 -7.31
CA GLU A 143 -45.49 -12.56 -7.42
C GLU A 143 -44.85 -13.17 -6.15
N GLU A 144 -44.02 -12.44 -5.41
CA GLU A 144 -43.36 -12.96 -4.19
C GLU A 144 -44.27 -12.90 -2.94
N GLY A 145 -45.34 -12.11 -2.96
CA GLY A 145 -46.34 -12.04 -1.89
C GLY A 145 -47.16 -13.32 -1.70
N GLN A 146 -47.16 -14.25 -2.66
CA GLN A 146 -47.87 -15.53 -2.57
C GLN A 146 -47.03 -16.68 -1.99
N LEU A 147 -45.72 -16.52 -1.79
CA LEU A 147 -44.81 -17.60 -1.36
C LEU A 147 -44.32 -17.49 0.10
N LYS A 148 -44.72 -16.44 0.85
CA LYS A 148 -44.43 -16.28 2.29
C LYS A 148 -45.65 -16.55 3.17
N LYS A 149 -46.33 -17.67 2.92
CA LYS A 149 -47.35 -18.27 3.81
C LYS A 149 -47.17 -19.78 3.93
N GLU A 150 -45.94 -20.23 4.10
CA GLU A 150 -45.67 -21.59 4.56
C GLU A 150 -44.35 -21.61 5.34
N HIS A 151 -44.38 -22.20 6.54
CA HIS A 151 -43.27 -22.42 7.49
C HIS A 151 -43.01 -21.40 8.61
N GLU A 152 -44.06 -21.12 9.40
CA GLU A 152 -43.91 -21.09 10.87
C GLU A 152 -44.68 -22.29 11.43
N TRP A 153 -43.97 -23.32 11.94
CA TRP A 153 -44.39 -24.14 13.09
C TRP A 153 -43.36 -25.23 13.46
N ARG A 154 -43.14 -25.36 14.78
CA ARG A 154 -42.51 -26.46 15.56
C ARG A 154 -41.07 -26.26 16.07
N ARG A 155 -40.97 -25.56 17.21
CA ARG A 155 -40.09 -25.95 18.33
C ARG A 155 -40.93 -26.03 19.61
N GLU A 156 -40.87 -27.15 20.32
CA GLU A 156 -40.64 -27.22 21.78
C GLU A 156 -40.86 -28.61 22.40
N ARG A 157 -40.18 -28.80 23.55
CA ARG A 157 -40.26 -29.84 24.60
C ARG A 157 -39.36 -31.07 24.41
N GLY A 158 -38.62 -31.54 25.42
CA GLY A 158 -38.61 -31.20 26.84
C GLY A 158 -37.52 -31.95 27.63
N GLN A 159 -37.35 -31.54 28.89
CA GLN A 159 -36.40 -31.99 29.91
C GLN A 159 -36.75 -33.36 30.54
N ASN A 160 -35.78 -34.07 31.14
CA ASN A 160 -35.52 -34.17 32.60
C ASN A 160 -34.90 -35.51 33.11
N THR A 161 -33.96 -35.37 34.08
CA THR A 161 -33.70 -36.19 35.31
C THR A 161 -33.05 -37.59 35.17
N THR A 162 -32.18 -38.16 36.04
CA THR A 162 -31.68 -37.89 37.42
C THR A 162 -30.55 -38.88 37.86
N GLN A 163 -29.84 -38.56 38.97
CA GLN A 163 -29.27 -39.44 40.05
C GLN A 163 -27.96 -40.26 39.81
N GLN A 164 -27.04 -40.58 40.75
CA GLN A 164 -26.70 -40.24 42.16
C GLN A 164 -25.40 -41.00 42.59
N ASN A 165 -24.62 -40.45 43.55
CA ASN A 165 -23.83 -41.13 44.64
C ASN A 165 -22.65 -42.10 44.29
N ALA A 166 -21.57 -42.37 45.05
CA ALA A 166 -21.05 -42.00 46.39
C ALA A 166 -19.59 -42.59 46.59
N TYR A 167 -18.77 -41.91 47.41
CA TYR A 167 -17.78 -42.36 48.42
C TYR A 167 -16.70 -43.47 48.22
N ALA A 168 -15.45 -43.07 48.55
CA ALA A 168 -14.54 -43.63 49.57
C ALA A 168 -13.29 -44.49 49.21
N SER A 169 -12.13 -43.92 49.59
CA SER A 169 -11.00 -44.51 50.35
C SER A 169 -10.01 -45.48 49.68
N LYS A 170 -8.71 -45.13 49.68
CA LYS A 170 -7.64 -45.72 50.54
C LYS A 170 -6.23 -45.22 50.14
N GLU A 171 -5.53 -44.62 51.10
CA GLU A 171 -4.05 -44.54 51.25
C GLU A 171 -3.49 -45.90 51.77
N PRO A 172 -2.17 -46.15 52.02
CA PRO A 172 -1.04 -45.21 52.27
C PRO A 172 0.37 -45.63 51.76
N ASP A 173 1.39 -44.87 52.24
CA ASP A 173 2.80 -45.24 52.50
C ASP A 173 3.80 -45.12 51.31
N ASP A 174 5.00 -44.52 51.41
CA ASP A 174 5.81 -44.07 52.57
C ASP A 174 7.03 -43.20 52.10
N LYS A 175 7.62 -42.42 53.04
CA LYS A 175 9.02 -41.90 53.14
C LYS A 175 9.50 -40.58 52.45
N ARG A 176 9.55 -39.51 53.28
CA ARG A 176 10.71 -38.71 53.82
C ARG A 176 12.08 -38.82 53.10
N GLU A 177 12.96 -37.82 52.91
CA GLU A 177 13.42 -36.63 53.69
C GLU A 177 14.29 -35.72 52.74
N GLN A 178 14.10 -34.40 52.65
CA GLN A 178 14.82 -33.23 53.25
C GLN A 178 16.24 -32.84 52.75
N ASN A 179 16.33 -31.60 52.22
CA ASN A 179 17.30 -30.49 52.45
C ASN A 179 18.82 -30.75 52.28
N GLU A 180 19.71 -29.86 51.78
CA GLU A 180 19.79 -28.40 51.65
C GLU A 180 21.05 -28.01 50.82
N THR A 181 20.99 -26.86 50.14
CA THR A 181 22.00 -25.79 49.81
C THR A 181 23.50 -25.93 50.24
N THR A 182 24.56 -25.37 49.61
CA THR A 182 24.80 -24.00 49.05
C THR A 182 26.24 -23.83 48.45
N VAL A 183 26.41 -22.89 47.49
CA VAL A 183 27.50 -21.85 47.30
C VAL A 183 28.89 -22.15 46.68
N LEU A 184 29.04 -21.65 45.43
CA LEU A 184 30.04 -20.75 44.78
C LEU A 184 31.50 -20.58 45.30
N LYS A 185 32.46 -20.53 44.36
CA LYS A 185 33.41 -19.40 44.12
C LYS A 185 34.34 -19.62 42.89
N GLU A 186 34.57 -18.54 42.14
CA GLU A 186 35.53 -18.30 41.03
C GLU A 186 36.49 -17.15 41.46
N PRO A 187 37.45 -16.63 40.64
CA PRO A 187 38.45 -17.22 39.73
C PRO A 187 39.84 -16.51 39.83
N ALA A 188 40.84 -16.86 39.00
CA ALA A 188 42.03 -16.03 38.76
C ALA A 188 42.61 -16.20 37.33
N ALA A 189 43.06 -15.09 36.72
CA ALA A 189 43.45 -14.93 35.32
C ALA A 189 44.96 -15.14 35.03
N ILE A 190 45.32 -15.56 33.80
CA ILE A 190 46.70 -15.82 33.32
C ILE A 190 46.99 -15.05 32.01
N LYS A 191 48.28 -14.71 31.80
CA LYS A 191 48.86 -13.82 30.76
C LYS A 191 49.00 -14.44 29.36
N SER A 192 49.17 -13.60 28.33
CA SER A 192 48.87 -13.88 26.93
C SER A 192 49.83 -14.78 26.12
N ASP A 193 51.00 -15.16 26.62
CA ASP A 193 51.89 -16.10 25.90
C ASP A 193 51.65 -17.58 26.28
N ASP A 194 50.95 -17.84 27.40
CA ASP A 194 50.49 -19.18 27.80
C ASP A 194 49.20 -19.61 27.08
N LEU A 195 48.47 -18.66 26.46
CA LEU A 195 47.15 -18.93 25.87
C LEU A 195 47.23 -19.96 24.73
N LYS A 196 48.33 -20.00 23.97
CA LYS A 196 48.54 -20.99 22.90
C LYS A 196 48.86 -22.39 23.40
N GLN A 197 49.21 -22.55 24.68
CA GLN A 197 49.42 -23.85 25.32
C GLN A 197 48.16 -24.39 25.99
N GLN A 198 47.22 -23.51 26.35
CA GLN A 198 45.98 -23.84 27.09
C GLN A 198 44.71 -23.84 26.24
N TYR A 199 44.67 -23.06 25.15
CA TYR A 199 43.48 -22.87 24.34
C TYR A 199 43.76 -23.14 22.87
N SER A 200 42.77 -23.73 22.19
CA SER A 200 42.76 -23.90 20.74
C SER A 200 42.77 -22.56 20.01
N ALA A 201 43.15 -22.59 18.73
CA ALA A 201 43.13 -21.38 17.88
C ALA A 201 41.73 -20.74 17.79
N GLN A 202 40.66 -21.55 17.84
CA GLN A 202 39.27 -21.11 17.84
C GLN A 202 38.91 -20.39 19.16
N GLU A 203 39.32 -20.94 20.31
CA GLU A 203 39.11 -20.31 21.61
C GLU A 203 39.90 -19.01 21.77
N ILE A 204 41.11 -18.92 21.21
CA ILE A 204 41.90 -17.67 21.19
C ILE A 204 41.22 -16.62 20.30
N ALA A 205 40.65 -17.01 19.15
CA ALA A 205 39.90 -16.11 18.29
C ALA A 205 38.65 -15.60 19.01
N LEU A 206 37.85 -16.48 19.61
CA LEU A 206 36.69 -16.11 20.43
C LEU A 206 37.08 -15.17 21.57
N LEU A 207 38.15 -15.46 22.31
CA LEU A 207 38.63 -14.62 23.41
C LEU A 207 38.96 -13.20 22.94
N ARG A 208 39.67 -13.05 21.81
CA ARG A 208 40.00 -11.73 21.24
C ARG A 208 38.76 -10.98 20.82
N VAL A 209 37.79 -11.68 20.22
CA VAL A 209 36.53 -11.08 19.79
C VAL A 209 35.70 -10.64 21.01
N LEU A 210 35.64 -11.43 22.08
CA LEU A 210 34.98 -11.06 23.34
C LEU A 210 35.65 -9.86 24.01
N GLN A 211 36.99 -9.78 23.99
CA GLN A 211 37.73 -8.62 24.48
C GLN A 211 37.40 -7.37 23.67
N HIS A 212 37.34 -7.49 22.34
CA HIS A 212 36.96 -6.40 21.45
C HIS A 212 35.50 -5.96 21.65
N GLU A 213 34.55 -6.90 21.80
CA GLU A 213 33.15 -6.57 22.05
C GLU A 213 32.97 -5.84 23.39
N LYS A 214 33.70 -6.27 24.44
CA LYS A 214 33.73 -5.57 25.72
C LYS A 214 34.21 -4.12 25.58
N GLU A 215 35.30 -3.89 24.85
CA GLU A 215 35.81 -2.54 24.57
C GLU A 215 34.82 -1.71 23.74
N TYR A 216 34.23 -2.33 22.71
CA TYR A 216 33.21 -1.72 21.86
C TYR A 216 31.99 -1.28 22.65
N ILE A 217 31.42 -2.13 23.51
CA ILE A 217 30.26 -1.80 24.35
C ILE A 217 30.58 -0.65 25.31
N HIS A 218 31.78 -0.64 25.91
CA HIS A 218 32.23 0.48 26.76
C HIS A 218 32.42 1.79 25.99
N SER A 219 32.63 1.73 24.67
CA SER A 219 32.82 2.89 23.81
C SER A 219 31.52 3.47 23.22
N LEU A 220 30.36 2.85 23.47
CA LEU A 220 29.06 3.32 22.95
C LEU A 220 28.77 4.76 23.37
N LYS A 221 28.43 5.59 22.39
CA LYS A 221 28.14 7.02 22.63
C LYS A 221 26.73 7.19 23.20
N ARG A 222 26.53 8.31 23.89
CA ARG A 222 25.18 8.75 24.28
C ARG A 222 24.55 9.59 23.17
N ASN A 223 23.26 9.41 22.98
CA ASN A 223 22.42 10.19 22.09
C ASN A 223 21.89 11.42 22.84
N ASP A 224 22.02 12.62 22.29
CA ASP A 224 21.50 13.85 22.88
C ASP A 224 20.03 14.13 22.52
N GLY A 225 19.45 13.30 21.66
CA GLY A 225 18.12 13.48 21.09
C GLY A 225 18.11 14.33 19.83
N LYS A 226 19.25 14.67 19.23
CA LYS A 226 19.35 15.46 17.99
C LYS A 226 20.06 14.66 16.88
N GLY A 227 19.91 13.34 16.90
CA GLY A 227 20.47 12.44 15.90
C GLY A 227 19.94 12.73 14.49
N ARG A 228 20.58 12.13 13.48
CA ARG A 228 20.15 12.18 12.08
C ARG A 228 20.18 10.79 11.48
N SER A 229 19.24 10.53 10.58
CA SER A 229 19.19 9.29 9.84
C SER A 229 20.35 9.18 8.87
N PRO A 230 21.07 8.03 8.83
CA PRO A 230 22.08 7.79 7.81
C PRO A 230 21.49 7.67 6.40
N LEU A 231 20.15 7.60 6.28
CA LEU A 231 19.43 7.44 5.02
C LEU A 231 18.91 8.77 4.42
N ALA A 232 19.17 9.92 5.04
CA ALA A 232 18.55 11.21 4.69
C ALA A 232 18.74 11.65 3.22
N HIS A 233 19.73 11.09 2.51
CA HIS A 233 20.09 11.43 1.12
C HIS A 233 19.73 10.35 0.08
N ASN A 234 19.31 9.14 0.47
CA ASN A 234 19.20 7.97 -0.43
C ASN A 234 17.75 7.51 -0.67
N GLU A 235 16.98 8.28 -1.43
CA GLU A 235 15.73 7.77 -2.00
C GLU A 235 15.60 8.14 -3.47
N ASP A 236 15.74 7.12 -4.32
CA ASP A 236 15.48 7.19 -5.75
C ASP A 236 14.00 7.48 -6.01
N GLN A 237 13.72 8.54 -6.81
CA GLN A 237 12.38 8.86 -7.33
C GLN A 237 11.79 7.75 -8.22
N LYS A 238 12.59 6.76 -8.63
CA LYS A 238 12.22 5.69 -9.56
C LYS A 238 11.10 4.76 -9.06
N TYR A 239 10.68 4.86 -7.80
CA TYR A 239 9.81 3.88 -7.13
C TYR A 239 8.43 4.40 -6.70
N PHE A 240 8.04 5.64 -7.05
CA PHE A 240 6.72 6.19 -6.67
C PHE A 240 5.63 5.83 -7.69
N ARG A 241 5.32 4.52 -7.79
CA ARG A 241 4.23 4.00 -8.63
C ARG A 241 3.16 3.31 -7.78
N ILE A 242 1.91 3.36 -8.23
CA ILE A 242 0.79 2.71 -7.54
C ILE A 242 0.53 1.35 -8.18
N ASP A 243 0.37 0.32 -7.35
CA ASP A 243 -0.02 -1.01 -7.79
C ASP A 243 -1.45 -0.98 -8.33
N GLU A 244 -1.72 -1.65 -9.45
CA GLU A 244 -3.09 -1.77 -9.94
C GLU A 244 -4.01 -2.51 -8.96
N ALA A 245 -3.45 -3.28 -8.02
CA ALA A 245 -4.20 -3.90 -6.92
C ALA A 245 -4.89 -2.86 -6.01
N ASP A 246 -4.36 -1.63 -5.92
CA ASP A 246 -4.90 -0.57 -5.06
C ASP A 246 -5.88 0.35 -5.80
N GLN A 247 -6.03 0.23 -7.12
CA GLN A 247 -6.78 1.20 -7.93
C GLN A 247 -8.29 1.26 -7.59
N PHE A 248 -8.85 0.23 -6.98
CA PHE A 248 -10.26 0.17 -6.56
C PHE A 248 -10.43 0.18 -5.04
N THR A 249 -9.42 0.66 -4.32
CA THR A 249 -9.46 0.78 -2.86
C THR A 249 -9.36 2.26 -2.45
N PRO A 250 -9.75 2.61 -1.23
CA PRO A 250 -9.51 3.96 -0.69
C PRO A 250 -8.03 4.36 -0.64
N ASP A 251 -7.12 3.38 -0.73
CA ASP A 251 -5.67 3.60 -0.75
C ASP A 251 -5.12 3.83 -2.17
N ASN A 252 -5.97 4.05 -3.18
CA ASN A 252 -5.60 4.21 -4.59
C ASN A 252 -4.62 5.36 -4.91
N TRP A 253 -4.25 6.14 -3.91
CA TRP A 253 -3.41 7.33 -3.98
C TRP A 253 -2.01 7.12 -3.35
N ILE A 254 -1.74 5.94 -2.77
CA ILE A 254 -0.51 5.68 -2.03
C ILE A 254 0.46 4.84 -2.87
N PRO A 255 1.61 5.40 -3.30
CA PRO A 255 2.62 4.59 -3.97
C PRO A 255 3.35 3.69 -2.97
N ARG A 256 3.52 2.42 -3.36
CA ARG A 256 4.14 1.37 -2.51
C ARG A 256 5.17 0.60 -3.32
N THR A 257 6.27 0.22 -2.68
CA THR A 257 7.30 -0.60 -3.34
C THR A 257 6.78 -2.01 -3.61
N ASP A 258 7.15 -2.54 -4.75
CA ASP A 258 6.92 -3.93 -5.18
C ASP A 258 7.69 -4.97 -4.36
N ALA A 259 8.77 -4.54 -3.70
CA ALA A 259 9.57 -5.39 -2.84
C ALA A 259 8.83 -5.89 -1.60
N LEU A 260 7.79 -5.17 -1.13
CA LEU A 260 7.03 -5.57 0.05
C LEU A 260 6.13 -6.77 -0.26
N ILE A 261 6.17 -7.76 0.62
CA ILE A 261 5.34 -8.96 0.53
C ILE A 261 3.99 -8.61 1.14
N ARG A 262 2.97 -8.46 0.30
CA ARG A 262 1.59 -8.20 0.72
C ARG A 262 1.01 -9.45 1.38
N LEU A 263 0.54 -9.31 2.62
CA LEU A 263 0.07 -10.42 3.46
C LEU A 263 -1.46 -10.52 3.53
N THR A 264 -2.14 -9.43 3.25
CA THR A 264 -3.60 -9.35 3.16
C THR A 264 -3.97 -8.98 1.74
N GLY A 265 -4.85 -9.76 1.09
CA GLY A 265 -5.20 -9.71 -0.34
C GLY A 265 -5.03 -8.34 -1.03
N LYS A 266 -6.11 -7.57 -1.22
CA LYS A 266 -6.02 -6.17 -1.68
C LYS A 266 -6.05 -5.17 -0.55
N HIS A 267 -6.99 -5.31 0.38
CA HIS A 267 -7.28 -4.31 1.43
C HIS A 267 -7.84 -4.99 2.69
N PRO A 268 -7.52 -4.53 3.91
CA PRO A 268 -6.58 -3.45 4.25
C PRO A 268 -5.14 -3.83 3.90
N PHE A 269 -4.25 -2.85 3.69
CA PHE A 269 -2.87 -3.12 3.31
C PHE A 269 -2.01 -3.54 4.52
N ASN A 270 -1.54 -4.79 4.51
CA ASN A 270 -0.55 -5.29 5.47
C ASN A 270 0.58 -5.96 4.70
N SER A 271 1.82 -5.61 5.01
CA SER A 271 2.99 -6.14 4.32
C SER A 271 4.24 -6.16 5.19
N GLU A 272 5.12 -7.11 4.90
CA GLU A 272 6.48 -7.15 5.44
C GLU A 272 7.53 -7.14 4.32
N PRO A 273 8.74 -6.59 4.57
CA PRO A 273 9.86 -6.75 3.67
C PRO A 273 10.37 -8.20 3.64
N PRO A 274 10.96 -8.64 2.51
CA PRO A 274 11.76 -9.85 2.49
C PRO A 274 12.85 -9.77 3.56
N LEU A 275 13.00 -10.84 4.35
CA LEU A 275 13.83 -10.83 5.54
C LEU A 275 15.30 -10.45 5.26
N SER A 276 15.85 -10.94 4.13
CA SER A 276 17.21 -10.58 3.67
C SER A 276 17.32 -9.10 3.34
N MET A 277 16.33 -8.54 2.64
CA MET A 277 16.28 -7.12 2.29
C MET A 277 16.20 -6.22 3.53
N LEU A 278 15.41 -6.62 4.54
CA LEU A 278 15.31 -5.92 5.82
C LEU A 278 16.67 -5.85 6.52
N TYR A 279 17.39 -6.99 6.61
CA TYR A 279 18.69 -7.06 7.27
C TYR A 279 19.79 -6.33 6.49
N ASP A 280 19.83 -6.50 5.17
CA ASP A 280 20.84 -5.89 4.29
C ASP A 280 20.72 -4.37 4.23
N ALA A 281 19.54 -3.81 4.56
CA ALA A 281 19.36 -2.37 4.74
C ALA A 281 20.14 -1.80 5.95
N GLY A 282 20.61 -2.66 6.85
CA GLY A 282 21.39 -2.30 8.04
C GLY A 282 20.51 -2.00 9.26
N LEU A 283 21.10 -1.31 10.25
CA LEU A 283 20.45 -1.06 11.53
C LEU A 283 19.27 -0.06 11.46
N ILE A 284 19.18 0.72 10.38
CA ILE A 284 18.10 1.68 10.14
C ILE A 284 17.38 1.26 8.87
N THR A 285 16.10 0.93 8.99
CA THR A 285 15.23 0.50 7.93
C THR A 285 14.76 1.72 7.10
N PRO A 286 14.98 1.73 5.77
CA PRO A 286 14.40 2.73 4.87
C PRO A 286 12.88 2.72 4.93
N ASN A 287 12.28 3.92 4.85
CA ASN A 287 10.82 4.10 4.94
C ASN A 287 10.06 3.20 3.96
N LYS A 288 10.53 3.10 2.71
CA LYS A 288 9.88 2.32 1.65
C LYS A 288 9.76 0.81 1.92
N ILE A 289 10.62 0.23 2.77
CA ILE A 289 10.59 -1.20 3.11
C ILE A 289 10.27 -1.44 4.58
N HIS A 290 9.92 -0.39 5.32
CA HIS A 290 9.43 -0.56 6.68
C HIS A 290 8.08 -1.28 6.63
N PHE A 291 7.90 -2.30 7.46
CA PHE A 291 6.66 -3.08 7.46
C PHE A 291 5.42 -2.18 7.68
N VAL A 292 4.31 -2.54 7.05
CA VAL A 292 3.05 -1.80 7.16
C VAL A 292 1.98 -2.70 7.77
N ARG A 293 1.33 -2.21 8.82
CA ARG A 293 0.12 -2.80 9.39
C ARG A 293 -0.97 -1.75 9.41
N ASN A 294 -2.04 -1.96 8.64
CA ASN A 294 -3.26 -1.13 8.65
C ASN A 294 -4.47 -2.01 9.01
N HIS A 295 -5.32 -1.53 9.92
CA HIS A 295 -6.60 -2.17 10.27
C HIS A 295 -7.71 -1.81 9.28
N GLY A 296 -7.61 -0.66 8.61
CA GLY A 296 -8.55 -0.18 7.60
C GLY A 296 -7.84 0.64 6.53
N SER A 297 -8.59 1.54 5.88
CA SER A 297 -8.04 2.47 4.89
C SER A 297 -7.14 3.51 5.52
N VAL A 298 -6.17 3.98 4.75
CA VAL A 298 -5.28 5.07 5.15
C VAL A 298 -6.01 6.40 4.96
N PRO A 299 -6.20 7.21 6.01
CA PRO A 299 -6.83 8.53 5.89
C PRO A 299 -6.00 9.47 5.02
N HIS A 300 -6.64 10.13 4.05
CA HIS A 300 -6.01 11.18 3.25
C HIS A 300 -6.03 12.54 3.99
N LEU A 301 -5.15 12.70 4.98
CA LEU A 301 -5.04 13.89 5.82
C LEU A 301 -4.12 14.96 5.21
N ARG A 302 -4.39 16.25 5.42
CA ARG A 302 -3.57 17.37 4.93
C ARG A 302 -2.95 18.14 6.10
N TRP A 303 -1.69 18.52 5.98
CA TRP A 303 -0.94 19.26 7.02
C TRP A 303 -1.69 20.51 7.51
N GLN A 304 -2.25 21.27 6.56
CA GLN A 304 -2.95 22.53 6.77
C GLN A 304 -4.25 22.37 7.58
N THR A 305 -5.00 21.30 7.32
CA THR A 305 -6.34 21.09 7.88
C THR A 305 -6.35 20.17 9.09
N HIS A 306 -5.29 19.37 9.29
CA HIS A 306 -5.22 18.45 10.42
C HIS A 306 -5.15 19.22 11.74
N ARG A 307 -5.91 18.75 12.73
CA ARG A 307 -5.94 19.28 14.08
C ARG A 307 -5.80 18.12 15.06
N LEU A 308 -4.91 18.27 16.02
CA LEU A 308 -4.69 17.35 17.12
C LEU A 308 -5.40 17.90 18.37
N ASP A 309 -6.49 17.25 18.78
CA ASP A 309 -7.17 17.55 20.03
C ASP A 309 -6.45 16.88 21.20
N VAL A 310 -5.97 17.67 22.16
CA VAL A 310 -5.34 17.23 23.40
C VAL A 310 -6.21 17.67 24.57
N GLU A 311 -6.70 16.67 25.30
CA GLU A 311 -7.50 16.81 26.50
C GLU A 311 -8.88 17.46 26.22
N ASN A 312 -9.61 16.92 25.24
CA ASN A 312 -11.04 17.19 24.99
C ASN A 312 -11.37 18.67 24.75
N GLY A 313 -10.62 19.31 23.85
CA GLY A 313 -10.78 20.71 23.46
C GLY A 313 -10.03 21.71 24.35
N LYS A 314 -9.33 21.25 25.40
CA LYS A 314 -8.49 22.15 26.23
C LYS A 314 -7.30 22.70 25.45
N LEU A 315 -6.69 21.88 24.60
CA LEU A 315 -5.62 22.30 23.70
C LEU A 315 -5.85 21.64 22.34
N VAL A 316 -6.08 22.44 21.29
CA VAL A 316 -6.20 21.94 19.92
C VAL A 316 -5.07 22.53 19.09
N LEU A 317 -4.18 21.67 18.61
CA LEU A 317 -2.98 22.07 17.89
C LEU A 317 -3.12 21.79 16.39
N SER A 318 -2.81 22.78 15.57
CA SER A 318 -2.42 22.57 14.16
C SER A 318 -1.04 21.93 14.05
N MET A 319 -0.71 21.41 12.88
CA MET A 319 0.62 20.84 12.62
C MET A 319 1.74 21.90 12.68
N GLU A 320 1.44 23.16 12.32
CA GLU A 320 2.39 24.27 12.45
C GLU A 320 2.67 24.62 13.92
N GLU A 321 1.63 24.68 14.76
CA GLU A 321 1.77 24.94 16.20
C GLU A 321 2.55 23.79 16.88
N LEU A 322 2.19 22.53 16.60
CA LEU A 322 2.90 21.37 17.15
C LEU A 322 4.40 21.37 16.79
N LYS A 323 4.75 21.83 15.59
CA LYS A 323 6.14 21.89 15.10
C LYS A 323 6.92 23.09 15.65
N LYS A 324 6.26 24.24 15.88
CA LYS A 324 6.91 25.51 16.26
C LYS A 324 6.97 25.73 17.76
N GLU A 325 5.94 25.30 18.50
CA GLU A 325 5.80 25.63 19.93
C GLU A 325 6.52 24.66 20.87
N PHE A 326 6.94 23.50 20.36
CA PHE A 326 7.54 22.44 21.18
C PHE A 326 8.94 22.04 20.72
N ASP A 327 9.83 21.81 21.68
CA ASP A 327 11.14 21.24 21.42
C ASP A 327 11.03 19.79 20.96
N THR A 328 11.78 19.46 19.90
CA THR A 328 11.71 18.13 19.28
C THR A 328 12.94 17.30 19.58
N ILE A 329 12.76 15.98 19.65
CA ILE A 329 13.86 15.01 19.62
C ILE A 329 13.85 14.24 18.31
N ASN A 330 14.96 13.61 17.96
CA ASN A 330 15.13 12.72 16.83
C ASN A 330 16.04 11.55 17.21
N ILE A 331 15.45 10.38 17.40
CA ILE A 331 16.17 9.18 17.88
C ILE A 331 15.74 7.93 17.11
N PRO A 332 16.63 6.93 16.97
CA PRO A 332 16.27 5.66 16.36
C PRO A 332 15.45 4.81 17.34
N VAL A 333 14.30 4.30 16.87
CA VAL A 333 13.42 3.42 17.65
C VAL A 333 12.99 2.25 16.76
N LEU A 334 13.12 1.04 17.29
CA LEU A 334 12.54 -0.17 16.72
C LEU A 334 11.05 -0.23 17.03
N ILE A 335 10.25 -0.47 16.01
CA ILE A 335 8.84 -0.86 16.15
C ILE A 335 8.70 -2.29 15.63
N ALA A 336 7.99 -3.14 16.38
CA ALA A 336 7.66 -4.50 15.97
C ALA A 336 6.15 -4.76 16.18
N CYS A 337 5.55 -5.49 15.25
CA CYS A 337 4.16 -5.93 15.34
C CYS A 337 4.01 -7.02 16.40
N ASP A 338 2.92 -6.97 17.17
CA ASP A 338 2.49 -8.01 18.12
C ASP A 338 2.36 -9.38 17.44
N GLY A 339 1.99 -9.39 16.16
CA GLY A 339 1.85 -10.59 15.32
C GLY A 339 3.13 -11.06 14.64
N ASN A 340 4.30 -10.48 14.91
CA ASN A 340 5.54 -10.93 14.28
C ASN A 340 5.76 -12.44 14.55
N ARG A 341 6.15 -13.20 13.52
CA ARG A 341 6.28 -14.67 13.55
C ARG A 341 4.97 -15.43 13.81
N ARG A 342 3.79 -14.83 13.57
CA ARG A 342 2.48 -15.50 13.72
C ARG A 342 2.36 -16.74 12.85
N LYS A 343 2.93 -16.74 11.63
CA LYS A 343 2.79 -17.91 10.76
C LYS A 343 3.34 -19.18 11.39
N GLU A 344 4.42 -19.11 12.17
CA GLU A 344 4.94 -20.25 12.93
C GLU A 344 3.91 -20.81 13.93
N VAL A 345 3.12 -19.93 14.57
CA VAL A 345 2.00 -20.33 15.44
C VAL A 345 0.92 -21.05 14.63
N ASN A 346 0.54 -20.47 13.48
CA ASN A 346 -0.46 -21.03 12.58
C ASN A 346 -0.06 -22.39 12.00
N MET A 347 1.24 -22.70 11.87
CA MET A 347 1.68 -24.03 11.44
C MET A 347 1.44 -25.11 12.50
N VAL A 348 1.35 -24.73 13.78
CA VAL A 348 1.08 -25.67 14.89
C VAL A 348 -0.42 -25.84 15.10
N LYS A 349 -1.15 -24.73 15.13
CA LYS A 349 -2.61 -24.66 15.23
C LYS A 349 -3.07 -23.29 14.75
N ARG A 350 -4.06 -23.25 13.84
CA ARG A 350 -4.54 -21.99 13.26
C ARG A 350 -5.03 -21.00 14.33
N SER A 351 -4.60 -19.74 14.21
CA SER A 351 -5.03 -18.59 15.03
C SER A 351 -5.87 -17.62 14.19
N LYS A 352 -6.54 -16.65 14.83
CA LYS A 352 -7.45 -15.68 14.17
C LYS A 352 -6.76 -14.52 13.44
N GLY A 353 -5.56 -14.72 12.90
CA GLY A 353 -4.80 -13.66 12.25
C GLY A 353 -3.99 -14.12 11.03
N PHE A 354 -3.77 -13.19 10.11
CA PHE A 354 -2.99 -13.43 8.89
C PHE A 354 -1.51 -13.72 9.16
N ASN A 355 -0.86 -14.33 8.16
CA ASN A 355 0.42 -15.01 8.26
C ASN A 355 1.65 -14.08 8.12
N TRP A 356 2.02 -13.37 9.19
CA TRP A 356 3.34 -12.72 9.28
C TRP A 356 4.46 -13.75 9.29
N GLY A 357 5.52 -13.47 8.52
CA GLY A 357 6.81 -14.12 8.69
C GLY A 357 7.57 -13.46 9.84
N SER A 358 8.89 -13.39 9.70
CA SER A 358 9.78 -12.79 10.70
C SER A 358 10.13 -11.32 10.35
N GLY A 359 9.51 -10.75 9.33
CA GLY A 359 9.79 -9.41 8.80
C GLY A 359 8.93 -8.29 9.39
N ALA A 360 8.04 -8.57 10.34
CA ALA A 360 7.09 -7.59 10.90
C ALA A 360 7.72 -6.64 11.94
N CYS A 361 8.90 -6.11 11.64
CA CYS A 361 9.63 -5.15 12.47
C CYS A 361 10.50 -4.21 11.62
N GLY A 362 10.90 -3.08 12.20
CA GLY A 362 11.77 -2.09 11.54
C GLY A 362 12.25 -1.01 12.50
N CYS A 363 13.45 -0.48 12.26
CA CYS A 363 14.05 0.56 13.10
C CYS A 363 14.24 1.83 12.29
N ALA A 364 13.69 2.96 12.75
CA ALA A 364 13.77 4.23 12.05
C ALA A 364 14.08 5.37 13.01
N TYR A 365 14.61 6.47 12.50
CA TYR A 365 14.67 7.72 13.24
C TYR A 365 13.28 8.35 13.29
N TRP A 366 12.81 8.71 14.49
CA TRP A 366 11.51 9.35 14.69
C TRP A 366 11.71 10.71 15.31
N LYS A 367 11.10 11.73 14.69
CA LYS A 367 11.24 13.11 15.13
C LYS A 367 9.92 13.79 15.41
N GLY A 368 9.89 14.47 16.55
CA GLY A 368 8.74 15.22 17.05
C GLY A 368 8.94 15.62 18.51
N PRO A 369 7.98 16.36 19.10
CA PRO A 369 8.03 16.69 20.53
C PRO A 369 7.71 15.49 21.42
N LEU A 370 8.14 15.57 22.67
CA LEU A 370 7.75 14.60 23.69
C LEU A 370 6.27 14.77 24.03
N LEU A 371 5.51 13.67 24.08
CA LEU A 371 4.11 13.66 24.49
C LEU A 371 3.92 14.32 25.87
N ARG A 372 4.86 14.05 26.79
CA ARG A 372 4.92 14.67 28.11
C ARG A 372 4.77 16.20 28.07
N ASP A 373 5.52 16.86 27.19
CA ASP A 373 5.59 18.32 27.17
C ASP A 373 4.29 18.92 26.59
N VAL A 374 3.67 18.22 25.64
CA VAL A 374 2.32 18.54 25.11
C VAL A 374 1.23 18.33 26.16
N LEU A 375 1.28 17.25 26.94
CA LEU A 375 0.33 17.02 28.05
C LEU A 375 0.46 18.09 29.14
N LEU A 376 1.70 18.52 29.46
CA LEU A 376 1.94 19.63 30.39
C LEU A 376 1.34 20.94 29.87
N ALA A 377 1.49 21.23 28.57
CA ALA A 377 0.89 22.40 27.93
C ALA A 377 -0.64 22.35 27.94
N ALA A 378 -1.24 21.16 27.84
CA ALA A 378 -2.68 20.94 27.98
C ALA A 378 -3.20 21.02 29.44
N GLY A 379 -2.32 21.31 30.40
CA GLY A 379 -2.66 21.47 31.82
C GLY A 379 -2.69 20.19 32.64
N ILE A 380 -2.17 19.07 32.13
CA ILE A 380 -2.04 17.83 32.89
C ILE A 380 -0.94 18.00 33.95
N PRO A 381 -1.19 17.68 35.23
CA PRO A 381 -0.21 17.89 36.29
C PRO A 381 1.01 16.99 36.13
N ARG A 382 2.19 17.53 36.42
CA ARG A 382 3.47 16.80 36.35
C ARG A 382 3.52 15.56 37.26
N LYS A 383 2.84 15.60 38.40
CA LYS A 383 2.69 14.44 39.29
C LYS A 383 1.37 13.77 38.96
N ALA A 384 1.43 12.49 38.61
CA ALA A 384 0.23 11.69 38.46
C ALA A 384 -0.56 11.64 39.79
N PRO A 385 -1.90 11.52 39.74
CA PRO A 385 -2.71 11.23 40.92
C PRO A 385 -2.24 9.95 41.64
N LEU A 386 -2.60 9.80 42.92
CA LEU A 386 -2.34 8.55 43.66
C LEU A 386 -3.06 7.34 43.05
N ARG A 387 -4.16 7.59 42.32
CA ARG A 387 -4.87 6.56 41.55
C ARG A 387 -4.20 6.42 40.19
N ARG A 388 -4.10 5.17 39.72
CA ARG A 388 -3.62 4.89 38.37
C ARG A 388 -4.55 5.57 37.36
N THR A 389 -3.97 6.22 36.38
CA THR A 389 -4.66 6.93 35.30
C THR A 389 -4.02 6.55 33.97
N TRP A 390 -4.73 6.81 32.88
CA TRP A 390 -4.34 6.45 31.53
C TRP A 390 -4.33 7.68 30.62
N VAL A 391 -3.50 7.60 29.58
CA VAL A 391 -3.56 8.49 28.42
C VAL A 391 -3.98 7.67 27.21
N ASN A 392 -5.02 8.14 26.54
CA ASN A 392 -5.64 7.51 25.40
C ASN A 392 -5.20 8.20 24.12
N PHE A 393 -5.22 7.45 23.02
CA PHE A 393 -4.88 7.90 21.68
C PHE A 393 -5.93 7.37 20.71
N GLU A 394 -6.38 8.22 19.79
CA GLU A 394 -7.34 7.86 18.73
C GLU A 394 -6.82 8.34 17.37
N GLY A 395 -6.80 7.42 16.40
CA GLY A 395 -6.46 7.69 15.01
C GLY A 395 -7.65 8.27 14.22
N ALA A 396 -7.36 8.90 13.10
CA ALA A 396 -8.37 9.39 12.16
C ALA A 396 -8.92 8.28 11.22
N ASP A 397 -8.37 7.06 11.31
CA ASP A 397 -8.83 5.90 10.55
C ASP A 397 -10.13 5.33 11.10
N HIS A 398 -10.95 4.78 10.20
CA HIS A 398 -12.25 4.22 10.51
C HIS A 398 -12.33 2.78 10.01
N PRO A 399 -11.60 1.84 10.65
CA PRO A 399 -11.80 0.43 10.37
C PRO A 399 -13.17 -0.04 10.88
N ASN A 400 -13.52 -1.29 10.59
CA ASN A 400 -14.90 -1.78 10.70
C ASN A 400 -15.49 -1.71 12.11
N GLU A 401 -14.66 -1.91 13.14
CA GLU A 401 -15.10 -1.96 14.55
C GLU A 401 -15.00 -0.59 15.24
N GLY A 402 -15.07 0.50 14.45
CA GLY A 402 -14.91 1.87 14.90
C GLY A 402 -13.48 2.39 14.76
N LYS A 403 -13.23 3.61 15.21
CA LYS A 403 -11.89 4.21 15.12
C LYS A 403 -10.84 3.41 15.88
N TYR A 404 -9.61 3.40 15.36
CA TYR A 404 -8.50 2.78 16.08
C TYR A 404 -8.12 3.63 17.30
N ALA A 405 -8.36 3.10 18.49
CA ALA A 405 -8.02 3.75 19.74
C ALA A 405 -7.37 2.80 20.74
N THR A 406 -6.56 3.35 21.63
CA THR A 406 -5.87 2.58 22.68
C THR A 406 -5.34 3.50 23.77
N CYS A 407 -4.72 2.94 24.81
CA CYS A 407 -4.12 3.74 25.87
C CYS A 407 -2.83 3.13 26.42
N ILE A 408 -2.07 3.95 27.15
CA ILE A 408 -0.98 3.53 28.03
C ILE A 408 -1.14 4.18 29.42
N PRO A 409 -0.46 3.69 30.46
CA PRO A 409 -0.45 4.35 31.76
C PRO A 409 0.10 5.78 31.66
N LEU A 410 -0.58 6.75 32.29
CA LEU A 410 -0.19 8.17 32.24
C LEU A 410 1.23 8.39 32.81
N GLU A 411 1.60 7.68 33.88
CA GLU A 411 2.94 7.75 34.47
C GLU A 411 4.04 7.38 33.46
N TYR A 412 3.79 6.39 32.60
CA TYR A 412 4.73 6.00 31.56
C TYR A 412 4.93 7.13 30.55
N ALA A 413 3.83 7.75 30.10
CA ALA A 413 3.87 8.88 29.17
C ALA A 413 4.54 10.13 29.76
N MET A 414 4.43 10.32 31.07
CA MET A 414 4.96 11.50 31.79
C MET A 414 6.43 11.34 32.24
N ASP A 415 7.02 10.14 32.18
CA ASP A 415 8.44 9.93 32.45
C ASP A 415 9.30 10.37 31.25
N PRO A 416 10.14 11.41 31.39
CA PRO A 416 11.00 11.89 30.30
C PRO A 416 12.04 10.86 29.83
N ASN A 417 12.29 9.80 30.61
CA ASN A 417 13.20 8.72 30.21
C ASN A 417 12.52 7.67 29.33
N ASN A 418 11.20 7.71 29.12
CA ASN A 418 10.49 6.78 28.22
C ASN A 418 10.43 7.27 26.77
N ASP A 419 10.83 8.53 26.52
CA ASP A 419 10.93 9.09 25.16
C ASP A 419 9.66 8.91 24.31
N VAL A 420 8.46 9.05 24.88
CA VAL A 420 7.21 8.96 24.09
C VAL A 420 7.09 10.18 23.18
N ILE A 421 7.01 9.96 21.86
CA ILE A 421 7.13 11.01 20.83
C ILE A 421 5.81 11.18 20.09
N LEU A 422 5.41 12.42 19.85
CA LEU A 422 4.43 12.75 18.80
C LEU A 422 5.20 13.02 17.50
N ALA A 423 5.52 11.95 16.76
CA ALA A 423 6.37 12.03 15.60
C ALA A 423 5.61 12.57 14.39
N TYR A 424 6.22 13.50 13.65
CA TYR A 424 5.75 14.00 12.35
C TYR A 424 6.80 13.80 11.23
N GLU A 425 8.01 13.36 11.59
CA GLU A 425 9.08 12.98 10.67
C GLU A 425 9.57 11.55 10.98
N MET A 426 9.89 10.79 9.91
CA MET A 426 10.49 9.45 9.95
C MET A 426 11.68 9.41 9.00
N ASN A 427 12.86 9.06 9.53
CA ASN A 427 14.15 9.11 8.82
C ASN A 427 14.45 10.48 8.18
N ASP A 428 14.23 11.56 8.94
CA ASP A 428 14.45 12.96 8.52
C ASP A 428 13.62 13.39 7.29
N LYS A 429 12.48 12.75 7.08
CA LYS A 429 11.48 13.07 6.05
C LYS A 429 10.09 13.15 6.68
N ALA A 430 9.18 13.88 6.03
CA ALA A 430 7.76 13.85 6.40
C ALA A 430 7.27 12.39 6.47
N LEU A 431 6.42 12.09 7.44
CA LEU A 431 5.87 10.73 7.60
C LEU A 431 5.23 10.23 6.31
N PRO A 432 5.54 8.99 5.86
CA PRO A 432 4.75 8.35 4.82
C PRO A 432 3.29 8.12 5.27
N PRO A 433 2.30 8.18 4.37
CA PRO A 433 0.89 7.95 4.70
C PRO A 433 0.62 6.65 5.45
N ASP A 434 1.16 5.52 4.97
CA ASP A 434 1.05 4.20 5.61
C ASP A 434 1.60 4.16 7.05
N HIS A 435 2.47 5.11 7.41
CA HIS A 435 3.13 5.20 8.71
C HIS A 435 2.57 6.31 9.61
N GLY A 436 1.46 6.96 9.23
CA GLY A 436 0.71 7.84 10.11
C GLY A 436 0.84 9.33 9.83
N TYR A 437 1.10 9.74 8.59
CA TYR A 437 1.07 11.15 8.20
C TYR A 437 -0.26 11.85 8.62
N PRO A 438 -0.24 13.08 9.15
CA PRO A 438 0.93 13.93 9.39
C PRO A 438 1.59 13.74 10.76
N VAL A 439 0.94 13.03 11.69
CA VAL A 439 1.45 12.80 13.04
C VAL A 439 1.02 11.43 13.58
N ARG A 440 1.93 10.76 14.30
CA ARG A 440 1.66 9.53 15.04
C ARG A 440 2.23 9.60 16.45
N VAL A 441 1.77 8.74 17.35
CA VAL A 441 2.51 8.46 18.58
C VAL A 441 3.52 7.32 18.35
N VAL A 442 4.73 7.50 18.88
CA VAL A 442 5.79 6.48 18.96
C VAL A 442 6.10 6.25 20.43
N ILE A 443 5.99 4.99 20.87
CA ILE A 443 6.19 4.58 22.25
C ILE A 443 7.36 3.59 22.27
N PRO A 444 8.59 4.05 22.54
CA PRO A 444 9.77 3.19 22.49
C PRO A 444 9.66 1.96 23.40
N GLY A 445 10.03 0.78 22.88
CA GLY A 445 10.00 -0.48 23.62
C GLY A 445 8.60 -1.08 23.82
N TYR A 446 7.53 -0.42 23.36
CA TYR A 446 6.18 -0.96 23.31
C TYR A 446 5.90 -1.69 22.00
N VAL A 447 4.86 -2.52 22.02
CA VAL A 447 4.32 -3.17 20.84
C VAL A 447 3.74 -2.17 19.84
N GLY A 448 3.81 -2.50 18.55
CA GLY A 448 3.38 -1.62 17.46
C GLY A 448 1.90 -1.21 17.55
N GLY A 449 1.03 -2.09 18.10
CA GLY A 449 -0.38 -1.77 18.32
C GLY A 449 -0.63 -0.57 19.24
N ARG A 450 0.32 -0.18 20.11
CA ARG A 450 0.14 1.02 20.96
C ARG A 450 0.57 2.31 20.26
N CYS A 451 1.34 2.23 19.18
CA CYS A 451 1.85 3.37 18.44
C CYS A 451 0.80 3.89 17.44
N VAL A 452 -0.29 4.49 17.91
CA VAL A 452 -1.42 4.97 17.08
C VAL A 452 -0.94 5.91 15.97
N LYS A 453 -1.39 5.63 14.74
CA LYS A 453 -1.12 6.40 13.52
C LYS A 453 -2.25 7.41 13.25
N TRP A 454 -1.97 8.39 12.40
CA TRP A 454 -2.97 9.39 11.98
C TRP A 454 -3.64 10.07 13.18
N LEU A 455 -2.82 10.42 14.18
CA LEU A 455 -3.29 10.77 15.51
C LEU A 455 -4.17 12.02 15.45
N SER A 456 -5.41 11.87 15.92
CA SER A 456 -6.43 12.93 15.90
C SER A 456 -6.78 13.43 17.30
N ARG A 457 -6.73 12.55 18.31
CA ARG A 457 -7.11 12.90 19.69
C ARG A 457 -6.24 12.21 20.74
N ILE A 458 -5.98 12.93 21.82
CA ILE A 458 -5.30 12.47 23.03
C ILE A 458 -6.12 12.92 24.24
N TRP A 459 -6.41 12.05 25.20
CA TRP A 459 -7.11 12.45 26.43
C TRP A 459 -6.75 11.57 27.62
N THR A 460 -6.85 12.13 28.82
CA THR A 460 -6.64 11.37 30.06
C THR A 460 -7.93 10.72 30.58
N SER A 461 -7.81 9.59 31.28
CA SER A 461 -8.94 8.88 31.90
C SER A 461 -8.55 8.17 33.19
N ASP A 462 -9.56 7.90 34.03
CA ASP A 462 -9.43 7.14 35.28
C ASP A 462 -9.53 5.63 35.08
N GLU A 463 -9.82 5.16 33.86
CA GLU A 463 -9.89 3.76 33.48
C GLU A 463 -9.17 3.53 32.15
N PRO A 464 -8.72 2.29 31.85
CA PRO A 464 -8.20 1.95 30.52
C PRO A 464 -9.24 2.21 29.42
N ASN A 465 -8.75 2.41 28.20
CA ASN A 465 -9.60 2.55 27.02
C ASN A 465 -10.47 1.30 26.81
N ASP A 466 -11.73 1.49 26.44
CA ASP A 466 -12.72 0.42 26.24
C ASP A 466 -13.07 0.19 24.76
N SER A 467 -12.35 0.83 23.83
CA SER A 467 -12.54 0.60 22.39
C SER A 467 -12.26 -0.84 22.00
N TYR A 468 -12.89 -1.29 20.91
CA TYR A 468 -12.78 -2.66 20.41
C TYR A 468 -11.32 -3.11 20.26
N TYR A 469 -10.48 -2.32 19.60
CA TYR A 469 -9.08 -2.67 19.35
C TYR A 469 -8.19 -2.66 20.60
N HIS A 470 -8.60 -2.01 21.68
CA HIS A 470 -7.91 -2.10 22.97
C HIS A 470 -8.30 -3.37 23.75
N VAL A 471 -9.57 -3.77 23.66
CA VAL A 471 -10.12 -4.91 24.41
C VAL A 471 -9.88 -6.22 23.69
N PHE A 472 -10.26 -6.32 22.42
CA PHE A 472 -10.34 -7.58 21.66
C PHE A 472 -9.15 -7.83 20.71
N ASP A 473 -8.19 -6.91 20.65
CA ASP A 473 -6.98 -7.05 19.83
C ASP A 473 -5.71 -6.77 20.67
N ASN A 474 -4.54 -7.17 20.16
CA ASN A 474 -3.23 -6.99 20.80
C ASN A 474 -3.18 -7.55 22.24
N ARG A 475 -3.58 -8.82 22.37
CA ARG A 475 -3.60 -9.57 23.63
C ARG A 475 -3.04 -10.98 23.51
N VAL A 476 -2.39 -11.45 24.56
CA VAL A 476 -2.03 -12.86 24.75
C VAL A 476 -3.00 -13.47 25.77
N VAL A 477 -4.04 -14.12 25.28
CA VAL A 477 -4.98 -14.89 26.11
C VAL A 477 -4.44 -16.31 26.37
N PRO A 478 -4.80 -16.95 27.50
CA PRO A 478 -4.42 -18.34 27.77
C PRO A 478 -4.87 -19.31 26.67
N ASP A 479 -4.11 -20.40 26.50
CA ASP A 479 -4.31 -21.41 25.45
C ASP A 479 -5.66 -22.14 25.50
N PHE A 480 -6.30 -22.21 26.67
CA PHE A 480 -7.64 -22.79 26.83
C PHE A 480 -8.76 -21.91 26.23
N ILE A 481 -8.47 -20.65 25.88
CA ILE A 481 -9.39 -19.78 25.15
C ILE A 481 -9.24 -20.08 23.65
N THR A 482 -10.22 -20.79 23.08
CA THR A 482 -10.24 -21.16 21.65
C THR A 482 -11.24 -20.37 20.83
N GLU A 483 -12.16 -19.66 21.47
CA GLU A 483 -13.24 -18.89 20.83
C GLU A 483 -13.35 -17.50 21.48
N MET A 484 -13.87 -16.52 20.74
CA MET A 484 -13.89 -15.11 21.17
C MET A 484 -15.11 -14.74 22.02
N ASP A 485 -16.20 -15.50 21.89
CA ASP A 485 -17.54 -15.16 22.38
C ASP A 485 -17.91 -15.84 23.71
N SER A 486 -17.10 -16.80 24.18
CA SER A 486 -17.30 -17.43 25.49
C SER A 486 -17.14 -16.43 26.66
N GLU A 487 -17.83 -16.69 27.77
CA GLU A 487 -17.71 -15.86 28.98
C GLU A 487 -16.28 -15.86 29.55
N PHE A 488 -15.55 -16.98 29.42
CA PHE A 488 -14.13 -17.05 29.77
C PHE A 488 -13.28 -16.16 28.86
N ALA A 489 -13.56 -16.14 27.55
CA ALA A 489 -12.87 -15.28 26.60
C ALA A 489 -13.09 -13.81 26.96
N LYS A 490 -14.34 -13.38 27.15
CA LYS A 490 -14.67 -12.02 27.60
C LYS A 490 -13.89 -11.66 28.85
N ALA A 491 -13.94 -12.47 29.90
CA ALA A 491 -13.19 -12.22 31.13
C ALA A 491 -11.68 -12.05 30.88
N MET A 492 -11.08 -12.86 30.02
CA MET A 492 -9.64 -12.78 29.70
C MET A 492 -9.30 -11.59 28.80
N PHE A 493 -10.17 -11.19 27.88
CA PHE A 493 -10.00 -9.99 27.06
C PHE A 493 -10.10 -8.69 27.87
N TYR A 494 -10.88 -8.65 28.94
CA TYR A 494 -10.90 -7.48 29.84
C TYR A 494 -9.81 -7.52 30.91
N ASN A 495 -9.14 -8.66 31.11
CA ASN A 495 -8.11 -8.78 32.13
C ASN A 495 -6.83 -7.98 31.76
N PRO A 496 -6.33 -7.05 32.61
CA PRO A 496 -5.13 -6.28 32.30
C PRO A 496 -3.87 -7.12 32.03
N SER A 497 -3.78 -8.34 32.56
CA SER A 497 -2.59 -9.20 32.38
C SER A 497 -2.42 -9.75 30.97
N THR A 498 -3.48 -9.73 30.15
CA THR A 498 -3.44 -10.24 28.78
C THR A 498 -3.04 -9.16 27.76
N ALA A 499 -3.05 -7.88 28.13
CA ALA A 499 -2.75 -6.78 27.24
C ALA A 499 -1.26 -6.75 26.82
N CYS A 500 -0.99 -6.67 25.52
CA CYS A 500 0.36 -6.45 25.01
C CYS A 500 0.74 -4.97 25.20
N ASN A 501 1.77 -4.70 26.03
CA ASN A 501 2.32 -3.35 26.23
C ASN A 501 3.77 -3.33 25.77
N GLU A 502 4.71 -3.79 26.59
CA GLU A 502 6.12 -3.91 26.21
C GLU A 502 6.32 -5.07 25.22
N GLN A 503 7.25 -4.90 24.27
CA GLN A 503 7.67 -5.98 23.36
C GLN A 503 8.36 -7.14 24.10
N SER A 504 8.21 -8.36 23.60
CA SER A 504 8.93 -9.51 24.14
C SER A 504 10.37 -9.57 23.63
N LEU A 505 11.24 -10.21 24.41
CA LEU A 505 12.59 -10.54 23.96
C LEU A 505 12.51 -11.53 22.78
N ASN A 506 13.10 -11.18 21.63
CA ASN A 506 13.02 -11.97 20.40
C ASN A 506 14.34 -11.96 19.63
N SER A 507 14.60 -13.03 18.87
CA SER A 507 15.74 -13.13 17.96
C SER A 507 15.39 -13.97 16.72
N VAL A 508 15.97 -13.59 15.57
CA VAL A 508 15.68 -14.17 14.26
C VAL A 508 16.99 -14.37 13.51
N ILE A 509 17.14 -15.53 12.86
CA ILE A 509 18.23 -15.84 11.93
C ILE A 509 17.82 -15.31 10.56
N VAL A 510 18.69 -14.55 9.90
CA VAL A 510 18.45 -14.04 8.55
C VAL A 510 19.37 -14.72 7.53
N LYS A 511 20.63 -14.93 7.88
CA LYS A 511 21.60 -15.66 7.07
C LYS A 511 22.06 -16.92 7.81
N PRO A 512 21.94 -18.12 7.21
CA PRO A 512 21.57 -18.37 5.81
C PRO A 512 20.11 -18.06 5.49
N ALA A 513 19.86 -17.50 4.31
CA ALA A 513 18.55 -17.10 3.84
C ALA A 513 17.67 -18.30 3.47
N HIS A 514 16.36 -18.07 3.41
CA HIS A 514 15.42 -19.09 2.94
C HIS A 514 15.78 -19.53 1.51
N GLY A 515 16.01 -20.83 1.30
CA GLY A 515 16.36 -21.38 0.00
C GLY A 515 17.83 -21.18 -0.40
N GLU A 516 18.65 -20.55 0.45
CA GLU A 516 20.09 -20.40 0.18
C GLU A 516 20.76 -21.76 0.07
N ARG A 517 21.64 -21.88 -0.93
CA ARG A 517 22.47 -23.06 -1.16
C ARG A 517 23.93 -22.71 -0.90
N LEU A 518 24.59 -23.55 -0.10
CA LEU A 518 26.01 -23.44 0.18
C LEU A 518 26.74 -24.65 -0.41
N ASP A 519 27.56 -24.42 -1.43
CA ASP A 519 28.35 -25.48 -2.06
C ASP A 519 29.43 -26.00 -1.12
N LEU A 520 29.54 -27.33 -1.00
CA LEU A 520 30.57 -27.95 -0.17
C LEU A 520 31.95 -27.94 -0.84
N PHE A 521 31.98 -27.90 -2.18
CA PHE A 521 33.20 -27.95 -3.01
C PHE A 521 33.13 -26.94 -4.17
N PRO A 522 33.47 -25.65 -3.98
CA PRO A 522 33.38 -24.65 -5.05
C PRO A 522 34.38 -24.93 -6.20
N GLU A 523 33.97 -24.67 -7.44
CA GLU A 523 34.67 -24.98 -8.71
C GLU A 523 36.14 -24.50 -8.79
N ASN A 524 36.55 -23.51 -7.98
CA ASN A 524 37.90 -22.93 -7.99
C ASN A 524 38.88 -23.50 -6.96
N ASN A 525 38.56 -24.62 -6.28
CA ASN A 525 39.43 -25.28 -5.29
C ASN A 525 39.86 -24.40 -4.09
N THR A 526 39.32 -23.18 -3.97
CA THR A 526 39.41 -22.34 -2.77
C THR A 526 38.35 -22.82 -1.79
N LYS A 527 38.74 -23.72 -0.87
CA LYS A 527 37.86 -24.14 0.23
C LYS A 527 37.37 -22.90 0.99
N ARG A 528 36.09 -22.55 0.86
CA ARG A 528 35.45 -21.64 1.83
C ARG A 528 35.47 -22.40 3.15
N LYS A 529 36.23 -21.92 4.13
CA LYS A 529 36.39 -22.62 5.41
C LYS A 529 35.24 -22.32 6.36
N GLU A 530 34.68 -21.11 6.28
CA GLU A 530 33.69 -20.60 7.22
C GLU A 530 32.52 -19.92 6.51
N TYR A 531 31.36 -19.96 7.16
CA TYR A 531 30.14 -19.27 6.80
C TYR A 531 29.69 -18.39 7.96
N ARG A 532 29.32 -17.14 7.64
CA ARG A 532 28.89 -16.16 8.63
C ARG A 532 27.38 -16.25 8.81
N VAL A 533 26.94 -16.82 9.94
CA VAL A 533 25.53 -16.84 10.35
C VAL A 533 25.19 -15.48 10.93
N GLU A 534 24.08 -14.89 10.51
CA GLU A 534 23.69 -13.53 10.88
C GLU A 534 22.19 -13.41 11.17
N GLY A 535 21.84 -12.43 12.00
CA GLY A 535 20.45 -12.10 12.28
C GLY A 535 20.31 -10.87 13.16
N PHE A 536 19.11 -10.67 13.72
CA PHE A 536 18.83 -9.57 14.65
C PHE A 536 18.15 -10.06 15.93
N ALA A 537 18.19 -9.23 16.96
CA ALA A 537 17.51 -9.45 18.24
C ALA A 537 17.03 -8.13 18.85
N TYR A 538 15.97 -8.16 19.64
CA TYR A 538 15.39 -7.00 20.30
C TYR A 538 14.63 -7.37 21.57
N ALA A 539 14.37 -6.37 22.42
CA ALA A 539 13.57 -6.50 23.64
C ALA A 539 12.72 -5.23 23.87
N GLY A 540 11.61 -5.37 24.58
CA GLY A 540 10.78 -4.24 25.02
C GLY A 540 11.33 -3.52 26.25
N GLY A 541 10.61 -2.48 26.69
CA GLY A 541 10.92 -1.72 27.93
C GLY A 541 12.23 -0.93 27.91
N GLY A 542 12.98 -0.98 26.81
CA GLY A 542 14.33 -0.42 26.70
C GLY A 542 15.41 -1.34 27.26
N HIS A 543 15.12 -2.63 27.41
CA HIS A 543 16.07 -3.60 27.96
C HIS A 543 17.16 -3.95 26.94
N GLU A 544 18.44 -3.90 27.36
CA GLU A 544 19.56 -4.31 26.52
C GLU A 544 19.50 -5.82 26.24
N VAL A 545 19.65 -6.23 24.97
CA VAL A 545 19.95 -7.62 24.60
C VAL A 545 21.41 -7.89 24.93
N GLN A 546 21.68 -8.54 26.05
CA GLN A 546 23.01 -8.73 26.61
C GLN A 546 23.78 -9.92 26.02
N ARG A 547 23.07 -10.85 25.38
CA ARG A 547 23.67 -12.05 24.83
C ARG A 547 22.79 -12.63 23.74
N VAL A 548 23.42 -13.06 22.66
CA VAL A 548 22.79 -13.87 21.60
C VAL A 548 23.65 -15.11 21.41
N GLU A 549 23.01 -16.26 21.28
CA GLU A 549 23.68 -17.54 21.11
C GLU A 549 22.99 -18.34 20.00
N ILE A 550 23.78 -19.11 19.23
CA ILE A 550 23.25 -20.13 18.32
C ILE A 550 23.65 -21.53 18.73
N SER A 551 22.83 -22.52 18.41
CA SER A 551 23.13 -23.94 18.55
C SER A 551 23.05 -24.62 17.18
N LEU A 552 23.92 -25.61 16.97
CA LEU A 552 23.96 -26.47 15.78
C LEU A 552 23.48 -27.91 16.06
N ASP A 553 23.16 -28.21 17.32
CA ASP A 553 22.86 -29.54 17.86
C ASP A 553 21.52 -29.59 18.61
N GLY A 554 20.61 -28.67 18.29
CA GLY A 554 19.25 -28.66 18.86
C GLY A 554 19.16 -28.10 20.28
N GLY A 555 20.17 -27.36 20.73
CA GLY A 555 20.19 -26.65 22.01
C GLY A 555 21.06 -27.29 23.09
N GLU A 556 21.82 -28.34 22.77
CA GLU A 556 22.75 -28.98 23.71
C GLU A 556 23.97 -28.08 23.97
N ASN A 557 24.59 -27.55 22.90
CA ASN A 557 25.72 -26.62 22.98
C ASN A 557 25.40 -25.30 22.27
N TRP A 558 26.00 -24.21 22.76
CA TRP A 558 25.71 -22.85 22.33
C TRP A 558 26.98 -22.06 22.00
N LEU A 559 26.99 -21.45 20.81
CA LEU A 559 28.03 -20.56 20.32
C LEU A 559 27.63 -19.11 20.55
N TYR A 560 28.53 -18.32 21.13
CA TYR A 560 28.31 -16.91 21.38
C TYR A 560 28.32 -16.09 20.08
N CYS A 561 27.35 -15.18 19.93
CA CYS A 561 27.24 -14.29 18.77
C CYS A 561 27.64 -12.86 19.12
N ILE A 562 28.36 -12.23 18.20
CA ILE A 562 28.83 -10.85 18.36
C ILE A 562 27.74 -9.89 17.98
N ARG A 563 27.42 -8.95 18.87
CA ARG A 563 26.37 -7.96 18.66
C ARG A 563 26.94 -6.66 18.11
N ARG A 564 26.19 -6.06 17.20
CA ARG A 564 26.43 -4.73 16.63
C ARG A 564 25.27 -3.82 17.00
N PHE A 565 25.61 -2.71 17.62
CA PHE A 565 24.68 -1.66 18.03
C PHE A 565 24.76 -0.45 17.08
N PRO A 566 23.75 0.42 17.07
CA PRO A 566 23.90 1.78 16.57
C PRO A 566 25.04 2.53 17.27
N GLU A 567 25.58 3.57 16.64
CA GLU A 567 26.72 4.34 17.19
C GLU A 567 26.38 5.03 18.54
N ALA A 568 25.16 5.52 18.67
CA ALA A 568 24.64 6.18 19.87
C ALA A 568 23.26 5.62 20.27
N PRO A 569 23.18 4.42 20.86
CA PRO A 569 21.92 3.72 21.10
C PRO A 569 21.22 4.15 22.40
N ILE A 570 21.91 4.87 23.30
CA ILE A 570 21.40 5.23 24.63
C ILE A 570 21.20 6.75 24.73
N ARG A 571 19.97 7.19 24.94
CA ARG A 571 19.68 8.60 25.30
C ARG A 571 19.68 8.79 26.82
N HIS A 572 18.91 7.98 27.53
CA HIS A 572 18.69 8.10 28.98
C HIS A 572 19.04 6.82 29.73
N GLY A 573 19.79 6.96 30.81
CA GLY A 573 20.08 5.86 31.73
C GLY A 573 20.70 4.65 31.04
N LYS A 574 19.95 3.54 30.99
CA LYS A 574 20.35 2.25 30.41
C LYS A 574 19.35 1.75 29.36
N LYS A 575 18.56 2.64 28.76
CA LYS A 575 17.49 2.25 27.83
C LYS A 575 17.99 2.14 26.39
N PHE A 576 17.73 1.00 25.77
CA PHE A 576 18.04 0.68 24.38
C PHE A 576 16.76 0.56 23.58
N TRP A 577 16.49 1.52 22.70
CA TRP A 577 15.27 1.56 21.90
C TRP A 577 15.38 0.86 20.54
N THR A 578 16.58 0.42 20.17
CA THR A 578 16.86 -0.21 18.88
C THR A 578 17.04 -1.72 19.03
N TRP A 579 16.86 -2.47 17.94
CA TRP A 579 17.41 -3.82 17.85
C TRP A 579 18.94 -3.82 17.84
N VAL A 580 19.50 -5.02 17.89
CA VAL A 580 20.91 -5.30 17.58
C VAL A 580 20.98 -6.28 16.42
N HIS A 581 21.99 -6.11 15.57
CA HIS A 581 22.36 -7.16 14.61
C HIS A 581 23.41 -8.06 15.28
N TRP A 582 23.39 -9.35 14.99
CA TRP A 582 24.34 -10.29 15.55
C TRP A 582 24.93 -11.19 14.46
N SER A 583 26.12 -11.70 14.71
CA SER A 583 26.80 -12.61 13.78
C SER A 583 27.77 -13.56 14.47
N VAL A 584 28.01 -14.71 13.85
CA VAL A 584 29.05 -15.66 14.23
C VAL A 584 29.54 -16.41 13.00
N ASP A 585 30.87 -16.60 12.91
CA ASP A 585 31.49 -17.37 11.84
C ASP A 585 31.56 -18.85 12.26
N VAL A 586 31.06 -19.75 11.41
CA VAL A 586 30.95 -21.19 11.68
C VAL A 586 31.65 -21.97 10.57
N ASP A 587 32.44 -22.97 10.92
CA ASP A 587 33.08 -23.88 9.96
C ASP A 587 32.01 -24.61 9.12
N ILE A 588 32.20 -24.68 7.80
CA ILE A 588 31.25 -25.34 6.89
C ILE A 588 31.07 -26.81 7.25
N VAL A 589 32.10 -27.49 7.78
CA VAL A 589 32.00 -28.89 8.22
C VAL A 589 31.00 -29.03 9.37
N HIS A 590 31.00 -28.11 10.33
CA HIS A 590 30.02 -28.12 11.43
C HIS A 590 28.61 -27.81 10.91
N LEU A 591 28.47 -26.91 9.94
CA LEU A 591 27.17 -26.65 9.30
C LEU A 591 26.65 -27.85 8.49
N ALA A 592 27.55 -28.59 7.84
CA ALA A 592 27.18 -29.80 7.10
C ALA A 592 26.70 -30.93 8.03
N GLN A 593 27.20 -30.96 9.27
CA GLN A 593 26.80 -31.92 10.30
C GLN A 593 25.57 -31.45 11.10
N ALA A 594 25.26 -30.16 11.08
CA ALA A 594 24.15 -29.59 11.84
C ALA A 594 22.80 -30.06 11.29
N ASN A 595 21.89 -30.46 12.21
CA ASN A 595 20.48 -30.73 11.88
C ASN A 595 19.68 -29.43 11.66
N GLY A 596 20.23 -28.30 12.11
CA GLY A 596 19.68 -26.97 11.96
C GLY A 596 20.47 -25.97 12.79
N ILE A 597 20.19 -24.69 12.58
CA ILE A 597 20.75 -23.57 13.32
C ILE A 597 19.61 -22.98 14.15
N THR A 598 19.74 -22.98 15.47
CA THR A 598 18.74 -22.45 16.41
C THR A 598 19.31 -21.24 17.13
N VAL A 599 18.56 -20.14 17.25
CA VAL A 599 19.01 -18.93 17.97
C VAL A 599 18.16 -18.67 19.23
N ARG A 600 18.82 -18.15 20.27
CA ARG A 600 18.18 -17.56 21.45
C ARG A 600 18.93 -16.30 21.90
N CYS A 601 18.28 -15.45 22.69
CA CYS A 601 18.90 -14.30 23.30
C CYS A 601 18.50 -14.09 24.77
N PHE A 602 19.26 -13.23 25.46
CA PHE A 602 19.06 -12.88 26.87
C PHE A 602 19.06 -11.37 27.08
N ASP A 603 18.21 -10.89 27.97
CA ASP A 603 18.15 -9.47 28.36
C ASP A 603 18.97 -9.16 29.64
N VAL A 604 18.87 -7.90 30.10
CA VAL A 604 19.52 -7.42 31.33
C VAL A 604 19.09 -8.18 32.59
N PHE A 605 17.86 -8.71 32.62
CA PHE A 605 17.32 -9.50 33.73
C PHE A 605 17.63 -10.98 33.62
N LYS A 606 18.35 -11.39 32.57
CA LYS A 606 18.65 -12.79 32.25
C LYS A 606 17.41 -13.59 31.87
N ASN A 607 16.34 -12.92 31.47
CA ASN A 607 15.23 -13.61 30.80
C ASN A 607 15.76 -14.21 29.49
N CYS A 608 15.22 -15.36 29.11
CA CYS A 608 15.55 -16.06 27.88
C CYS A 608 14.27 -16.37 27.10
N GLN A 609 14.39 -16.49 25.79
CA GLN A 609 13.33 -17.00 24.93
C GLN A 609 12.96 -18.45 25.30
N SER A 610 11.68 -18.79 25.13
CA SER A 610 11.15 -20.14 25.33
C SER A 610 11.66 -21.09 24.24
N GLU A 611 11.99 -22.33 24.61
CA GLU A 611 12.29 -23.39 23.66
C GLU A 611 11.04 -23.79 22.86
N ARG A 612 9.91 -23.95 23.55
CA ARG A 612 8.63 -24.35 22.94
C ARG A 612 7.78 -23.15 22.59
N LEU A 613 7.07 -23.26 21.48
CA LEU A 613 6.05 -22.29 21.08
C LEU A 613 4.89 -22.29 22.08
N ASN A 614 4.47 -21.10 22.49
CA ASN A 614 3.30 -20.91 23.34
C ASN A 614 2.12 -20.41 22.48
N TRP A 615 1.16 -21.31 22.21
CA TRP A 615 0.02 -20.98 21.35
C TRP A 615 -0.98 -20.09 22.08
N ASN A 616 -1.56 -19.13 21.36
CA ASN A 616 -2.69 -18.34 21.83
C ASN A 616 -3.62 -18.01 20.65
N LEU A 617 -4.89 -17.73 20.95
CA LEU A 617 -5.96 -17.52 19.96
C LEU A 617 -5.64 -16.49 18.87
N LEU A 618 -4.90 -15.43 19.21
CA LEU A 618 -4.55 -14.34 18.29
C LEU A 618 -3.18 -14.52 17.62
N GLY A 619 -2.44 -15.57 17.99
CA GLY A 619 -1.11 -15.88 17.47
C GLY A 619 -0.11 -14.73 17.68
N MET A 620 -0.16 -14.07 18.83
CA MET A 620 0.65 -12.90 19.16
C MET A 620 1.87 -13.27 20.02
N MET A 621 2.86 -12.38 19.99
CA MET A 621 4.05 -12.39 20.85
C MET A 621 4.87 -13.68 20.77
N ASN A 622 4.89 -14.33 19.60
CA ASN A 622 5.70 -15.53 19.40
C ASN A 622 7.19 -15.20 19.53
N ASN A 623 7.80 -15.71 20.60
CA ASN A 623 9.22 -15.52 20.88
C ASN A 623 9.97 -16.83 21.11
N SER A 624 9.45 -17.96 20.62
CA SER A 624 10.15 -19.24 20.70
C SER A 624 11.49 -19.20 19.97
N TRP A 625 12.39 -20.15 20.25
CA TRP A 625 13.67 -20.24 19.53
C TRP A 625 13.46 -20.34 18.02
N HIS A 626 14.04 -19.40 17.27
CA HIS A 626 13.94 -19.41 15.82
C HIS A 626 14.96 -20.41 15.25
N THR A 627 14.49 -21.34 14.40
CA THR A 627 15.31 -22.45 13.89
C THR A 627 15.30 -22.51 12.36
N VAL A 628 16.47 -22.51 11.74
CA VAL A 628 16.68 -22.73 10.29
C VAL A 628 17.20 -24.15 10.09
N ARG A 629 16.49 -24.98 9.32
CA ARG A 629 16.92 -26.37 9.05
C ARG A 629 17.80 -26.46 7.81
N SER A 630 18.80 -27.32 7.86
CA SER A 630 19.73 -27.63 6.77
C SER A 630 19.45 -29.03 6.22
N ASN A 631 19.53 -29.21 4.90
CA ASN A 631 19.53 -30.52 4.26
C ASN A 631 20.59 -30.57 3.16
N ILE A 632 21.35 -31.66 3.07
CA ILE A 632 22.29 -31.87 1.95
C ILE A 632 21.50 -32.28 0.71
N THR A 633 21.68 -31.56 -0.39
CA THR A 633 21.02 -31.81 -1.67
C THR A 633 22.06 -31.87 -2.80
N ARG A 634 21.72 -32.55 -3.90
CA ARG A 634 22.50 -32.51 -5.14
C ARG A 634 21.89 -31.49 -6.09
N ASP A 635 22.72 -30.64 -6.69
CA ASP A 635 22.24 -29.70 -7.69
C ASP A 635 21.82 -30.46 -8.97
N PRO A 636 20.58 -30.31 -9.46
CA PRO A 636 20.13 -30.99 -10.67
C PRO A 636 20.85 -30.55 -11.96
N LYS A 637 21.45 -29.35 -11.98
CA LYS A 637 22.14 -28.78 -13.15
C LYS A 637 23.63 -29.09 -13.17
N PHE A 638 24.28 -29.10 -12.01
CA PHE A 638 25.75 -29.22 -11.91
C PHE A 638 26.23 -30.52 -11.25
N GLY A 639 25.35 -31.25 -10.54
CA GLY A 639 25.67 -32.53 -9.91
C GLY A 639 26.39 -32.45 -8.55
N ASP A 640 26.80 -31.24 -8.13
CA ASP A 640 27.54 -31.02 -6.89
C ASP A 640 26.67 -31.06 -5.63
N LEU A 641 27.30 -31.40 -4.50
CA LEU A 641 26.66 -31.42 -3.17
C LEU A 641 26.63 -30.02 -2.57
N SER A 642 25.44 -29.58 -2.18
CA SER A 642 25.20 -28.30 -1.50
C SER A 642 24.32 -28.48 -0.26
N ILE A 643 24.49 -27.62 0.73
CA ILE A 643 23.58 -27.51 1.88
C ILE A 643 22.47 -26.53 1.51
N LEU A 644 21.21 -26.98 1.57
CA LEU A 644 20.03 -26.14 1.40
C LEU A 644 19.48 -25.74 2.76
N PHE A 645 19.30 -24.43 2.98
CA PHE A 645 18.73 -23.90 4.21
C PHE A 645 17.25 -23.54 4.04
N ARG A 646 16.43 -23.89 5.04
CA ARG A 646 15.00 -23.55 5.09
C ARG A 646 14.67 -22.91 6.41
N HIS A 647 14.02 -21.75 6.35
CA HIS A 647 13.44 -21.07 7.50
C HIS A 647 12.15 -21.79 7.95
N PRO A 648 11.62 -21.50 9.17
CA PRO A 648 10.38 -22.13 9.65
C PRO A 648 9.24 -22.00 8.65
N THR A 649 9.01 -20.78 8.17
CA THR A 649 7.95 -20.43 7.24
C THR A 649 8.42 -19.33 6.28
N GLU A 650 7.74 -19.21 5.14
CA GLU A 650 7.80 -17.99 4.30
C GLU A 650 6.56 -17.14 4.60
N PRO A 651 6.61 -15.81 4.51
CA PRO A 651 5.43 -14.96 4.75
C PRO A 651 4.21 -15.27 3.87
N GLY A 652 3.04 -14.85 4.34
CA GLY A 652 1.79 -14.88 3.55
C GLY A 652 1.41 -16.31 3.16
N SER A 653 1.23 -16.55 1.87
CA SER A 653 0.87 -17.87 1.31
C SER A 653 2.07 -18.75 0.97
N GLY A 654 3.32 -18.31 1.18
CA GLY A 654 4.52 -19.11 0.84
C GLY A 654 4.60 -20.44 1.59
N GLN A 655 4.90 -21.54 0.92
CA GLN A 655 4.85 -22.90 1.50
C GLN A 655 6.23 -23.60 1.59
N GLY A 656 7.31 -22.90 1.26
CA GLY A 656 8.67 -23.45 1.19
C GLY A 656 9.33 -23.73 2.54
N GLY A 657 8.74 -23.24 3.64
CA GLY A 657 9.22 -23.46 5.01
C GLY A 657 9.33 -24.94 5.41
N TRP A 658 10.16 -25.22 6.43
CA TRP A 658 10.27 -26.58 6.97
C TRP A 658 9.10 -26.98 7.87
N MET A 659 8.41 -26.02 8.50
CA MET A 659 7.18 -26.32 9.24
C MET A 659 6.08 -26.73 8.27
N LYS A 660 5.23 -27.68 8.69
CA LYS A 660 4.07 -28.17 7.94
C LYS A 660 2.80 -27.98 8.77
N PRO A 661 1.63 -27.76 8.12
CA PRO A 661 0.37 -27.58 8.85
C PRO A 661 0.06 -28.79 9.72
N SER A 662 -0.75 -28.59 10.76
CA SER A 662 -1.13 -29.66 11.66
C SER A 662 -2.04 -30.69 10.97
N THR A 663 -2.10 -31.91 11.50
CA THR A 663 -3.00 -32.95 10.99
C THR A 663 -4.47 -32.56 11.16
N GLU A 664 -4.81 -31.81 12.20
CA GLU A 664 -6.16 -31.28 12.44
C GLU A 664 -6.57 -30.31 11.32
N ASP A 665 -5.72 -29.34 10.99
CA ASP A 665 -5.98 -28.40 9.89
C ASP A 665 -6.18 -29.14 8.54
N HIS A 666 -5.37 -30.18 8.28
CA HIS A 666 -5.50 -30.97 7.06
C HIS A 666 -6.82 -31.77 7.00
N ILE A 667 -7.29 -32.28 8.15
CA ILE A 667 -8.57 -32.98 8.26
C ILE A 667 -9.73 -32.01 8.03
N ASP A 668 -9.65 -30.79 8.56
CA ASP A 668 -10.69 -29.79 8.37
C ASP A 668 -10.74 -29.30 6.91
N GLU A 669 -9.61 -29.09 6.24
CA GLU A 669 -9.57 -28.83 4.80
C GLU A 669 -10.29 -29.94 4.00
N ILE A 670 -9.98 -31.21 4.27
CA ILE A 670 -10.60 -32.36 3.61
C ILE A 670 -12.12 -32.42 3.88
N ARG A 671 -12.57 -32.14 5.11
CA ARG A 671 -14.02 -32.09 5.45
C ARG A 671 -14.76 -31.05 4.61
N HIS A 672 -14.15 -29.90 4.35
CA HIS A 672 -14.73 -28.85 3.52
C HIS A 672 -14.70 -29.21 2.02
N GLU A 673 -13.75 -30.00 1.54
CA GLU A 673 -13.75 -30.51 0.15
C GLU A 673 -14.93 -31.44 -0.13
N VAL A 674 -15.30 -32.29 0.83
CA VAL A 674 -16.36 -33.31 0.67
C VAL A 674 -17.78 -32.70 0.67
N ALA A 675 -17.96 -31.47 1.16
CA ALA A 675 -19.28 -30.81 1.30
C ALA A 675 -19.77 -30.04 0.04
N ALA A 676 -19.03 -30.03 -1.08
CA ALA A 676 -19.37 -29.19 -2.24
C ALA A 676 -20.42 -29.81 -3.20
N PRO A 677 -21.35 -29.01 -3.77
CA PRO A 677 -22.29 -29.48 -4.78
C PRO A 677 -21.59 -29.99 -6.06
N GLN A 678 -22.13 -31.04 -6.70
CA GLN A 678 -21.53 -31.67 -7.90
C GLN A 678 -21.65 -30.84 -9.22
N LYS A 679 -22.32 -29.68 -9.20
CA LYS A 679 -22.52 -28.87 -10.41
C LYS A 679 -21.19 -28.26 -10.86
N GLN A 680 -20.90 -28.31 -12.17
CA GLN A 680 -19.68 -27.75 -12.76
C GLN A 680 -19.97 -26.53 -13.63
N PHE A 681 -19.08 -25.53 -13.60
CA PHE A 681 -19.21 -24.27 -14.34
C PHE A 681 -17.98 -23.99 -15.23
N THR A 682 -18.25 -23.49 -16.42
CA THR A 682 -17.25 -23.05 -17.41
C THR A 682 -16.77 -21.63 -17.15
N ARG A 683 -15.69 -21.20 -17.81
CA ARG A 683 -15.15 -19.83 -17.67
C ARG A 683 -16.17 -18.80 -18.18
N GLU A 684 -16.75 -19.07 -19.34
CA GLU A 684 -17.67 -18.19 -20.05
C GLU A 684 -19.01 -18.01 -19.30
N GLU A 685 -19.39 -18.99 -18.48
CA GLU A 685 -20.53 -18.85 -17.56
C GLU A 685 -20.18 -17.92 -16.40
N ILE A 686 -19.03 -18.11 -15.77
CA ILE A 686 -18.57 -17.29 -14.63
C ILE A 686 -18.40 -15.82 -15.05
N GLU A 687 -17.82 -15.56 -16.22
CA GLU A 687 -17.53 -14.21 -16.75
C GLU A 687 -18.78 -13.34 -16.99
N LYS A 688 -19.99 -13.89 -16.91
CA LYS A 688 -21.24 -13.13 -17.05
C LYS A 688 -21.70 -12.46 -15.76
N HIS A 689 -21.14 -12.86 -14.62
CA HIS A 689 -21.59 -12.48 -13.29
C HIS A 689 -20.56 -11.52 -12.63
N ASP A 690 -20.38 -10.35 -13.24
CA ASP A 690 -19.33 -9.36 -12.91
C ASP A 690 -19.86 -8.04 -12.32
N SER A 691 -21.10 -8.01 -11.82
CA SER A 691 -21.79 -6.78 -11.39
C SER A 691 -22.23 -6.82 -9.92
N GLU A 692 -22.49 -5.67 -9.29
CA GLU A 692 -22.93 -5.61 -7.89
C GLU A 692 -24.28 -6.29 -7.63
N SER A 693 -25.13 -6.39 -8.65
CA SER A 693 -26.42 -7.10 -8.58
C SER A 693 -26.33 -8.58 -8.97
N ASP A 694 -25.17 -9.03 -9.46
CA ASP A 694 -24.93 -10.39 -9.95
C ASP A 694 -23.41 -10.67 -9.95
N CYS A 695 -22.90 -11.16 -8.82
CA CYS A 695 -21.47 -11.24 -8.53
C CYS A 695 -21.05 -12.67 -8.18
N TRP A 696 -20.38 -13.36 -9.11
CA TRP A 696 -19.79 -14.67 -8.84
C TRP A 696 -18.29 -14.60 -8.65
N ILE A 697 -17.77 -15.37 -7.70
CA ILE A 697 -16.33 -15.47 -7.44
C ILE A 697 -15.88 -16.93 -7.38
N VAL A 698 -14.60 -17.18 -7.69
CA VAL A 698 -14.01 -18.51 -7.66
C VAL A 698 -12.99 -18.62 -6.53
N ILE A 699 -13.22 -19.50 -5.55
CA ILE A 699 -12.29 -19.77 -4.43
C ILE A 699 -12.06 -21.27 -4.34
N ASN A 700 -10.80 -21.72 -4.24
CA ASN A 700 -10.45 -23.14 -4.14
C ASN A 700 -11.12 -24.02 -5.22
N ASN A 701 -11.17 -23.52 -6.46
CA ASN A 701 -11.84 -24.15 -7.61
C ASN A 701 -13.37 -24.33 -7.46
N LYS A 702 -13.99 -23.67 -6.49
CA LYS A 702 -15.44 -23.63 -6.27
C LYS A 702 -16.00 -22.27 -6.68
N VAL A 703 -17.22 -22.26 -7.20
CA VAL A 703 -17.93 -21.06 -7.64
C VAL A 703 -18.94 -20.66 -6.57
N TYR A 704 -18.95 -19.39 -6.20
CA TYR A 704 -19.80 -18.84 -5.16
C TYR A 704 -20.58 -17.64 -5.68
N ASP A 705 -21.85 -17.53 -5.28
CA ASP A 705 -22.65 -16.33 -5.45
C ASP A 705 -22.41 -15.40 -4.26
N ALA A 706 -21.62 -14.34 -4.47
CA ALA A 706 -21.26 -13.38 -3.44
C ALA A 706 -22.19 -12.16 -3.41
N THR A 707 -23.25 -12.12 -4.23
CA THR A 707 -24.13 -10.95 -4.40
C THR A 707 -24.72 -10.47 -3.07
N SER A 708 -25.22 -11.40 -2.25
CA SER A 708 -25.80 -11.09 -0.94
C SER A 708 -24.76 -10.69 0.12
N VAL A 709 -23.48 -10.99 -0.12
CA VAL A 709 -22.36 -10.72 0.79
C VAL A 709 -21.82 -9.31 0.61
N LEU A 710 -21.94 -8.74 -0.60
CA LEU A 710 -21.41 -7.41 -0.95
C LEU A 710 -21.87 -6.30 0.01
N SER A 711 -23.12 -6.36 0.48
CA SER A 711 -23.75 -5.31 1.29
C SER A 711 -23.25 -5.22 2.73
N TRP A 712 -22.66 -6.30 3.26
CA TRP A 712 -22.19 -6.37 4.65
C TRP A 712 -20.75 -6.86 4.77
N HIS A 713 -20.08 -7.14 3.66
CA HIS A 713 -18.70 -7.64 3.67
C HIS A 713 -17.76 -6.65 4.39
N PRO A 714 -17.01 -7.09 5.42
CA PRO A 714 -16.12 -6.20 6.19
C PRO A 714 -15.04 -5.51 5.35
N GLY A 715 -14.59 -6.09 4.25
CA GLY A 715 -13.65 -5.44 3.33
C GLY A 715 -14.27 -4.40 2.39
N GLY A 716 -15.59 -4.16 2.49
CA GLY A 716 -16.40 -3.44 1.52
C GLY A 716 -16.70 -4.28 0.28
N ALA A 717 -17.71 -3.86 -0.51
CA ALA A 717 -18.10 -4.49 -1.77
C ALA A 717 -16.94 -4.53 -2.78
N ALA A 718 -16.12 -3.47 -2.82
CA ALA A 718 -14.99 -3.34 -3.74
C ALA A 718 -13.96 -4.49 -3.64
N ALA A 719 -13.75 -5.05 -2.45
CA ALA A 719 -12.82 -6.16 -2.23
C ALA A 719 -13.27 -7.43 -2.98
N ILE A 720 -14.58 -7.71 -2.99
CA ILE A 720 -15.17 -8.84 -3.70
C ILE A 720 -15.33 -8.50 -5.19
N MET A 721 -15.83 -7.30 -5.51
CA MET A 721 -16.11 -6.88 -6.88
C MET A 721 -14.87 -6.90 -7.77
N ALA A 722 -13.68 -6.70 -7.19
CA ALA A 722 -12.43 -6.82 -7.92
C ALA A 722 -12.06 -8.27 -8.31
N HIS A 723 -12.93 -9.25 -8.02
CA HIS A 723 -12.87 -10.65 -8.42
C HIS A 723 -14.17 -11.15 -9.09
N ALA A 724 -15.18 -10.28 -9.22
CA ALA A 724 -16.47 -10.65 -9.78
C ALA A 724 -16.32 -11.10 -11.23
N GLY A 725 -16.89 -12.26 -11.56
CA GLY A 725 -16.81 -12.89 -12.86
C GLY A 725 -15.42 -13.39 -13.25
N MET A 726 -14.43 -13.38 -12.35
CA MET A 726 -13.05 -13.75 -12.68
C MET A 726 -12.73 -15.19 -12.30
N ALA A 727 -12.36 -16.01 -13.28
CA ALA A 727 -11.80 -17.34 -13.05
C ALA A 727 -10.26 -17.30 -12.99
N HIS A 728 -9.71 -17.08 -11.79
CA HIS A 728 -8.26 -17.05 -11.56
C HIS A 728 -7.87 -17.52 -10.14
N THR A 729 -6.62 -17.93 -9.91
CA THR A 729 -6.18 -18.43 -8.58
C THR A 729 -6.04 -17.36 -7.51
N LYS A 730 -5.87 -16.09 -7.91
CA LYS A 730 -5.63 -14.97 -6.99
C LYS A 730 -6.76 -14.77 -5.97
N THR A 731 -8.03 -15.00 -6.34
CA THR A 731 -9.17 -14.88 -5.41
C THR A 731 -9.03 -15.84 -4.24
N THR A 732 -8.61 -17.08 -4.51
CA THR A 732 -8.32 -18.09 -3.49
C THR A 732 -7.22 -17.62 -2.55
N GLU A 733 -6.09 -17.16 -3.11
CA GLU A 733 -4.96 -16.68 -2.33
C GLU A 733 -5.34 -15.50 -1.43
N GLU A 734 -6.13 -14.56 -1.95
CA GLU A 734 -6.64 -13.43 -1.17
C GLU A 734 -7.61 -13.88 -0.08
N PHE A 735 -8.52 -14.81 -0.39
CA PHE A 735 -9.48 -15.34 0.57
C PHE A 735 -8.78 -16.03 1.75
N ASP A 736 -7.90 -17.00 1.47
CA ASP A 736 -7.21 -17.78 2.50
C ASP A 736 -6.28 -16.93 3.38
N SER A 737 -5.85 -15.77 2.88
CA SER A 737 -4.94 -14.86 3.60
C SER A 737 -5.60 -14.01 4.69
N VAL A 738 -6.92 -13.76 4.59
CA VAL A 738 -7.62 -12.79 5.45
C VAL A 738 -8.75 -13.42 6.27
N HIS A 739 -9.34 -14.51 5.79
CA HIS A 739 -10.62 -15.00 6.28
C HIS A 739 -10.49 -16.12 7.34
N ASP A 740 -11.36 -16.06 8.35
CA ASP A 740 -11.44 -17.00 9.48
C ASP A 740 -12.54 -18.06 9.28
N ASP A 741 -12.79 -18.86 10.31
CA ASP A 741 -13.77 -19.96 10.25
C ASP A 741 -15.22 -19.47 10.06
N TYR A 742 -15.55 -18.25 10.51
CA TYR A 742 -16.87 -17.65 10.28
C TYR A 742 -17.06 -17.31 8.80
N ALA A 743 -16.04 -16.71 8.18
CA ALA A 743 -16.06 -16.44 6.74
C ALA A 743 -16.13 -17.74 5.92
N GLN A 744 -15.47 -18.82 6.35
CA GLN A 744 -15.60 -20.15 5.73
C GLN A 744 -17.03 -20.69 5.85
N GLN A 745 -17.67 -20.52 7.01
CA GLN A 745 -19.06 -20.92 7.20
C GLN A 745 -20.00 -20.14 6.27
N LYS A 746 -19.82 -18.82 6.15
CA LYS A 746 -20.60 -17.99 5.21
C LYS A 746 -20.34 -18.35 3.75
N LEU A 747 -19.10 -18.67 3.42
CA LEU A 747 -18.72 -19.16 2.09
C LEU A 747 -19.50 -20.44 1.73
N SER A 748 -19.70 -21.34 2.70
CA SER A 748 -20.47 -22.57 2.50
C SER A 748 -21.96 -22.34 2.20
N GLU A 749 -22.54 -21.22 2.66
CA GLU A 749 -23.92 -20.83 2.35
C GLU A 749 -24.07 -20.34 0.89
N CYS A 750 -22.99 -19.83 0.29
CA CYS A 750 -22.97 -19.21 -1.03
C CYS A 750 -22.53 -20.14 -2.17
N VAL A 751 -22.24 -21.42 -1.88
CA VAL A 751 -21.62 -22.32 -2.86
C VAL A 751 -22.59 -22.74 -3.97
N LEU A 752 -22.18 -22.54 -5.23
CA LEU A 752 -22.95 -22.96 -6.40
C LEU A 752 -22.46 -24.31 -6.95
N GLY A 753 -21.16 -24.58 -6.86
CA GLY A 753 -20.52 -25.80 -7.39
C GLY A 753 -19.03 -25.63 -7.63
N THR A 754 -18.47 -26.36 -8.59
CA THR A 754 -17.03 -26.40 -8.91
C THR A 754 -16.74 -25.90 -10.33
N VAL A 755 -15.52 -25.46 -10.61
CA VAL A 755 -15.12 -25.14 -11.98
C VAL A 755 -14.74 -26.41 -12.76
N THR A 756 -14.98 -26.42 -14.08
CA THR A 756 -14.53 -27.52 -14.95
C THR A 756 -13.01 -27.70 -14.96
N ASP A 757 -12.51 -28.89 -15.29
CA ASP A 757 -11.07 -29.15 -15.37
C ASP A 757 -10.35 -28.29 -16.42
N LYS A 758 -11.05 -27.93 -17.51
CA LYS A 758 -10.55 -26.98 -18.51
C LYS A 758 -10.34 -25.59 -17.89
N THR A 759 -11.30 -25.11 -17.10
CA THR A 759 -11.17 -23.86 -16.35
C THR A 759 -10.02 -23.93 -15.34
N LYS A 760 -9.87 -25.04 -14.58
CA LYS A 760 -8.74 -25.21 -13.64
C LYS A 760 -7.38 -25.12 -14.34
N ALA A 761 -7.23 -25.81 -15.47
CA ALA A 761 -6.01 -25.77 -16.27
C ALA A 761 -5.70 -24.36 -16.79
N TYR A 762 -6.73 -23.61 -17.22
CA TYR A 762 -6.60 -22.21 -17.60
C TYR A 762 -6.11 -21.33 -16.45
N MET A 763 -6.75 -21.41 -15.27
CA MET A 763 -6.37 -20.60 -14.10
C MET A 763 -4.91 -20.87 -13.70
N LYS A 764 -4.50 -22.15 -13.69
CA LYS A 764 -3.12 -22.54 -13.38
C LYS A 764 -2.13 -21.98 -14.40
N LYS A 765 -2.41 -22.13 -15.70
CA LYS A 765 -1.56 -21.61 -16.77
C LYS A 765 -1.44 -20.08 -16.69
N GLN A 766 -2.54 -19.38 -16.44
CA GLN A 766 -2.56 -17.93 -16.28
C GLN A 766 -1.73 -17.49 -15.07
N ALA A 767 -1.85 -18.18 -13.93
CA ALA A 767 -1.04 -17.91 -12.74
C ALA A 767 0.46 -18.11 -13.00
N GLU A 768 0.84 -19.20 -13.70
CA GLU A 768 2.22 -19.46 -14.10
C GLU A 768 2.76 -18.41 -15.09
N GLU A 769 1.93 -17.96 -16.04
CA GLU A 769 2.28 -16.92 -17.00
C GLU A 769 2.42 -15.55 -16.34
N ILE A 770 1.53 -15.20 -15.40
CA ILE A 770 1.64 -13.98 -14.59
C ILE A 770 2.90 -14.03 -13.71
N ALA A 771 3.20 -15.17 -13.09
CA ALA A 771 4.41 -15.35 -12.29
C ALA A 771 5.68 -15.22 -13.15
N LYS A 772 5.71 -15.84 -14.35
CA LYS A 772 6.80 -15.71 -15.32
C LYS A 772 6.91 -14.28 -15.86
N ALA A 773 5.79 -13.62 -16.13
CA ALA A 773 5.75 -12.24 -16.58
C ALA A 773 6.29 -11.31 -15.50
N ARG A 774 5.83 -11.41 -14.24
CA ARG A 774 6.37 -10.65 -13.10
C ARG A 774 7.87 -10.88 -12.93
N ALA A 775 8.33 -12.13 -13.02
CA ALA A 775 9.75 -12.46 -12.97
C ALA A 775 10.56 -11.84 -14.13
N LYS A 776 9.97 -11.76 -15.34
CA LYS A 776 10.57 -11.07 -16.50
C LYS A 776 10.46 -9.54 -16.43
N THR A 777 9.40 -8.98 -15.84
CA THR A 777 9.19 -7.52 -15.80
C THR A 777 10.20 -6.84 -14.89
N ASN A 778 10.71 -7.55 -13.88
CA ASN A 778 11.88 -7.13 -13.09
C ASN A 778 13.18 -7.01 -13.92
N SER A 779 13.17 -7.41 -15.19
CA SER A 779 14.33 -7.42 -16.09
C SER A 779 14.16 -6.63 -17.41
N VAL A 780 13.07 -5.87 -17.63
CA VAL A 780 12.83 -5.20 -18.93
C VAL A 780 12.75 -3.65 -18.84
N ASN A 781 13.68 -3.02 -19.57
CA ASN A 781 13.84 -1.63 -20.04
C ASN A 781 13.50 -0.47 -19.09
N SER A 782 14.55 0.13 -18.53
CA SER A 782 14.57 1.39 -17.80
C SER A 782 14.22 2.65 -18.63
N GLU A 783 13.87 2.51 -19.92
CA GLU A 783 13.63 3.65 -20.83
C GLU A 783 12.14 3.96 -21.11
N SER A 784 11.22 3.02 -20.81
CA SER A 784 9.77 3.26 -20.96
C SER A 784 9.21 4.04 -19.77
N GLY A 785 8.49 5.12 -20.05
CA GLY A 785 7.92 6.01 -19.04
C GLY A 785 6.78 5.40 -18.23
N ILE A 786 6.05 4.44 -18.79
CA ILE A 786 4.88 3.81 -18.16
C ILE A 786 5.02 2.27 -18.10
N GLN A 787 4.16 1.65 -17.31
CA GLN A 787 4.12 0.20 -17.11
C GLN A 787 2.69 -0.33 -17.16
N ARG A 788 2.53 -1.57 -17.62
CA ARG A 788 1.21 -2.18 -17.88
C ARG A 788 0.37 -2.36 -16.61
N HIS A 789 1.02 -2.75 -15.51
CA HIS A 789 0.39 -3.11 -14.24
C HIS A 789 0.69 -2.10 -13.11
N ARG A 790 1.16 -0.89 -13.46
CA ARG A 790 1.54 0.14 -12.51
C ARG A 790 1.13 1.51 -13.01
N TRP A 791 0.48 2.27 -12.13
CA TRP A 791 0.15 3.67 -12.36
C TRP A 791 1.38 4.53 -12.12
N THR A 792 1.67 5.37 -13.11
CA THR A 792 2.77 6.31 -13.10
C THR A 792 2.23 7.71 -13.23
N GLN A 793 2.67 8.60 -12.34
CA GLN A 793 2.24 9.99 -12.35
C GLN A 793 2.88 10.76 -13.52
N VAL A 794 2.07 11.58 -14.20
CA VAL A 794 2.48 12.46 -15.29
C VAL A 794 1.92 13.85 -15.08
N ARG A 795 2.66 14.86 -15.55
CA ARG A 795 2.36 16.27 -15.25
C ARG A 795 1.84 16.99 -16.47
N LEU A 796 0.73 17.73 -16.33
CA LEU A 796 0.19 18.56 -17.39
C LEU A 796 1.09 19.78 -17.63
N LEU A 797 1.56 19.96 -18.87
CA LEU A 797 2.37 21.12 -19.26
C LEU A 797 1.52 22.26 -19.81
N LYS A 798 0.60 21.93 -20.74
CA LYS A 798 -0.23 22.94 -21.41
C LYS A 798 -1.55 22.36 -21.92
N LYS A 799 -2.50 23.27 -22.13
CA LYS A 799 -3.79 23.04 -22.79
C LYS A 799 -3.93 23.97 -23.99
N GLU A 800 -4.42 23.43 -25.11
CA GLU A 800 -4.69 24.21 -26.32
C GLU A 800 -6.11 23.92 -26.80
N ARG A 801 -6.91 24.97 -27.03
CA ARG A 801 -8.31 24.82 -27.41
C ARG A 801 -8.45 24.54 -28.91
N LEU A 802 -9.16 23.48 -29.26
CA LEU A 802 -9.50 23.12 -30.64
C LEU A 802 -10.93 23.56 -31.01
N SER A 803 -11.88 23.32 -30.12
CA SER A 803 -13.29 23.69 -30.32
C SER A 803 -13.94 24.21 -29.03
N ALA A 804 -15.26 24.43 -29.05
CA ALA A 804 -15.99 24.84 -27.85
C ALA A 804 -15.82 23.86 -26.69
N ASP A 805 -15.71 22.56 -26.98
CA ASP A 805 -15.65 21.47 -26.01
C ASP A 805 -14.44 20.54 -26.13
N THR A 806 -13.57 20.73 -27.12
CA THR A 806 -12.38 19.89 -27.33
C THR A 806 -11.08 20.66 -27.10
N GLN A 807 -10.15 20.04 -26.38
CA GLN A 807 -8.81 20.58 -26.11
C GLN A 807 -7.72 19.52 -26.34
N LEU A 808 -6.53 20.00 -26.69
CA LEU A 808 -5.28 19.25 -26.64
C LEU A 808 -4.65 19.40 -25.25
N TYR A 809 -4.18 18.29 -24.70
CA TYR A 809 -3.49 18.23 -23.41
C TYR A 809 -2.11 17.62 -23.63
N THR A 810 -1.05 18.37 -23.32
CA THR A 810 0.33 17.87 -23.40
C THR A 810 0.84 17.54 -22.01
N PHE A 811 1.26 16.29 -21.80
CA PHE A 811 1.79 15.78 -20.53
C PHE A 811 3.28 15.47 -20.64
N ALA A 812 4.01 15.70 -19.56
CA ALA A 812 5.39 15.26 -19.38
C ALA A 812 5.45 13.90 -18.67
N LEU A 813 6.29 13.00 -19.19
CA LEU A 813 6.66 11.74 -18.54
C LEU A 813 7.58 11.99 -17.33
N PRO A 814 7.74 11.00 -16.42
CA PRO A 814 8.67 11.12 -15.31
C PRO A 814 10.11 11.43 -15.76
N PRO A 815 10.90 12.13 -14.94
CA PRO A 815 12.29 12.44 -15.26
C PRO A 815 13.09 11.20 -15.68
N GLY A 816 13.74 11.27 -16.84
CA GLY A 816 14.54 10.19 -17.41
C GLY A 816 13.81 9.28 -18.39
N ALA A 817 12.48 9.32 -18.45
CA ALA A 817 11.71 8.62 -19.48
C ALA A 817 11.63 9.44 -20.77
N LYS A 818 12.00 8.82 -21.91
CA LYS A 818 11.92 9.47 -23.23
C LYS A 818 10.71 9.03 -24.04
N SER A 819 10.27 7.79 -23.86
CA SER A 819 9.21 7.17 -24.65
C SER A 819 8.08 6.64 -23.78
N LEU A 820 6.86 6.67 -24.32
CA LEU A 820 5.68 6.03 -23.73
C LEU A 820 5.74 4.49 -23.82
N GLY A 821 6.53 3.92 -24.74
CA GLY A 821 6.54 2.48 -24.97
C GLY A 821 5.20 1.92 -25.49
N LEU A 822 4.45 2.71 -26.27
CA LEU A 822 3.21 2.30 -26.94
C LEU A 822 3.49 1.89 -28.40
N ASN A 823 2.86 0.81 -28.86
CA ASN A 823 2.74 0.51 -30.29
C ASN A 823 1.54 1.23 -30.89
N THR A 824 1.54 1.43 -32.22
CA THR A 824 0.39 1.98 -32.95
C THR A 824 -0.84 1.09 -32.78
N CYS A 825 -2.02 1.68 -32.58
CA CYS A 825 -3.30 1.06 -32.22
C CYS A 825 -3.43 0.63 -30.75
N GLN A 826 -2.39 0.83 -29.94
CA GLN A 826 -2.51 0.71 -28.49
C GLN A 826 -2.90 2.07 -27.87
N HIS A 827 -3.42 2.01 -26.65
CA HIS A 827 -3.84 3.19 -25.90
C HIS A 827 -3.27 3.17 -24.48
N ILE A 828 -3.33 4.32 -23.83
CA ILE A 828 -3.05 4.46 -22.41
C ILE A 828 -4.36 4.47 -21.62
N GLN A 829 -4.26 4.21 -20.34
CA GLN A 829 -5.34 4.49 -19.39
C GLN A 829 -4.90 5.68 -18.53
N LEU A 830 -5.76 6.69 -18.43
CA LEU A 830 -5.61 7.78 -17.47
C LEU A 830 -6.44 7.49 -16.23
N GLY A 831 -5.88 7.82 -15.07
CA GLY A 831 -6.47 7.68 -13.75
C GLY A 831 -6.47 9.00 -12.99
N PHE A 832 -7.51 9.23 -12.18
CA PHE A 832 -7.56 10.33 -11.23
C PHE A 832 -8.17 9.87 -9.91
N HIS A 833 -7.64 10.35 -8.79
CA HIS A 833 -7.94 9.80 -7.48
C HIS A 833 -9.22 10.40 -6.89
N PHE A 834 -10.15 9.51 -6.53
CA PHE A 834 -11.33 9.82 -5.71
C PHE A 834 -11.20 9.08 -4.37
N ALA A 835 -12.05 9.44 -3.41
CA ALA A 835 -11.95 8.95 -2.03
C ALA A 835 -12.03 7.41 -1.90
N ASP A 836 -12.71 6.75 -2.84
CA ASP A 836 -12.98 5.31 -2.84
C ASP A 836 -12.17 4.53 -3.88
N LYS A 837 -11.84 5.15 -5.03
CA LYS A 837 -11.19 4.49 -6.17
C LYS A 837 -10.49 5.47 -7.09
N LEU A 838 -9.64 4.93 -7.96
CA LEU A 838 -9.11 5.62 -9.13
C LEU A 838 -10.15 5.58 -10.25
N VAL A 839 -10.63 6.75 -10.70
CA VAL A 839 -11.50 6.85 -11.87
C VAL A 839 -10.63 6.71 -13.12
N ILE A 840 -10.88 5.68 -13.92
CA ILE A 840 -10.02 5.30 -15.05
C ILE A 840 -10.75 5.47 -16.38
N ARG A 841 -10.10 6.08 -17.38
CA ARG A 841 -10.61 6.11 -18.77
C ARG A 841 -9.49 5.87 -19.78
N PRO A 842 -9.75 5.09 -20.86
CA PRO A 842 -8.78 4.89 -21.93
C PRO A 842 -8.68 6.13 -22.82
N TYR A 843 -7.47 6.45 -23.27
CA TYR A 843 -7.18 7.53 -24.22
C TYR A 843 -6.07 7.11 -25.18
N THR A 844 -6.18 7.50 -26.44
CA THR A 844 -5.12 7.26 -27.43
C THR A 844 -4.31 8.53 -27.67
N PRO A 845 -2.98 8.50 -27.45
CA PRO A 845 -2.13 9.64 -27.74
C PRO A 845 -2.05 9.98 -29.24
N LEU A 846 -2.08 11.27 -29.55
CA LEU A 846 -1.82 11.80 -30.90
C LEU A 846 -0.33 11.98 -31.19
N ARG A 847 0.49 12.14 -30.14
CA ARG A 847 1.96 12.24 -30.20
C ARG A 847 2.56 11.54 -28.98
N PRO A 848 3.72 10.86 -29.12
CA PRO A 848 4.42 10.55 -30.37
C PRO A 848 3.73 9.44 -31.17
N ILE A 849 3.82 9.51 -32.52
CA ILE A 849 3.41 8.42 -33.43
C ILE A 849 4.62 7.55 -33.81
N PHE A 850 5.79 8.17 -33.90
CA PHE A 850 7.05 7.50 -34.17
C PHE A 850 8.00 7.65 -33.00
N GLU A 851 8.86 6.66 -32.78
CA GLU A 851 9.85 6.68 -31.70
C GLU A 851 10.85 7.85 -31.84
N SER A 852 11.14 8.26 -33.07
CA SER A 852 11.97 9.45 -33.37
C SER A 852 11.35 10.77 -32.91
N GLU A 853 10.04 10.81 -32.63
CA GLU A 853 9.34 11.99 -32.10
C GLU A 853 9.31 12.02 -30.57
N ALA A 854 9.77 10.94 -29.91
CA ALA A 854 9.69 10.80 -28.47
C ALA A 854 10.67 11.74 -27.75
N ASP A 855 10.12 12.76 -27.09
CA ASP A 855 10.85 13.83 -26.40
C ASP A 855 10.59 13.84 -24.87
N GLY A 856 10.00 12.77 -24.34
CA GLY A 856 9.52 12.70 -22.97
C GLY A 856 8.14 13.31 -22.74
N THR A 857 7.40 13.68 -23.80
CA THR A 857 6.03 14.18 -23.70
C THR A 857 5.04 13.35 -24.53
N PHE A 858 3.75 13.49 -24.23
CA PHE A 858 2.67 12.99 -25.08
C PHE A 858 1.49 13.94 -25.11
N THR A 859 0.71 13.91 -26.20
CA THR A 859 -0.44 14.79 -26.39
C THR A 859 -1.72 14.00 -26.60
N LEU A 860 -2.80 14.39 -25.93
CA LEU A 860 -4.14 13.84 -26.07
C LEU A 860 -5.09 14.90 -26.64
N ALA A 861 -5.97 14.53 -27.57
CA ALA A 861 -7.17 15.32 -27.88
C ALA A 861 -8.36 14.75 -27.09
N VAL A 862 -8.98 15.58 -26.26
CA VAL A 862 -10.10 15.14 -25.41
C VAL A 862 -11.28 16.10 -25.56
N LYS A 863 -12.44 15.50 -25.83
CA LYS A 863 -13.74 16.17 -25.80
C LYS A 863 -14.32 16.18 -24.39
N THR A 864 -14.75 17.36 -23.95
CA THR A 864 -15.29 17.62 -22.61
C THR A 864 -16.81 17.53 -22.64
N TYR A 865 -17.36 16.66 -21.80
CA TYR A 865 -18.81 16.50 -21.67
C TYR A 865 -19.26 17.36 -20.49
N PHE A 866 -19.55 18.63 -20.72
CA PHE A 866 -19.90 19.56 -19.65
C PHE A 866 -21.21 19.16 -18.94
N PRO A 867 -21.34 19.47 -17.63
CA PRO A 867 -22.60 19.33 -16.92
C PRO A 867 -23.68 20.24 -17.52
N SER A 868 -24.95 19.86 -17.32
CA SER A 868 -26.11 20.70 -17.65
C SER A 868 -27.09 20.68 -16.46
N SER A 869 -28.20 21.41 -16.55
CA SER A 869 -29.26 21.37 -15.54
C SER A 869 -29.91 20.00 -15.34
N THR A 870 -29.69 19.05 -16.27
CA THR A 870 -30.32 17.72 -16.23
C THR A 870 -29.35 16.57 -15.97
N GLN A 871 -28.03 16.79 -16.15
CA GLN A 871 -27.01 15.74 -16.02
C GLN A 871 -25.67 16.27 -15.50
N PRO A 872 -24.91 15.44 -14.74
CA PRO A 872 -23.65 15.83 -14.09
C PRO A 872 -22.44 16.00 -15.02
N GLY A 873 -22.55 15.62 -16.30
CA GLY A 873 -21.42 15.63 -17.24
C GLY A 873 -20.47 14.43 -17.11
N GLY A 874 -19.38 14.45 -17.89
CA GLY A 874 -18.37 13.39 -17.92
C GLY A 874 -17.28 13.59 -16.86
N THR A 875 -17.06 12.61 -15.99
CA THR A 875 -16.12 12.70 -14.87
C THR A 875 -14.69 13.05 -15.30
N MET A 876 -14.02 12.14 -16.02
CA MET A 876 -12.60 12.31 -16.38
C MET A 876 -12.38 13.50 -17.32
N SER A 877 -13.30 13.77 -18.25
CA SER A 877 -13.12 14.91 -19.16
C SER A 877 -13.28 16.25 -18.45
N ASN A 878 -14.15 16.36 -17.44
CA ASN A 878 -14.21 17.56 -16.59
C ASN A 878 -13.01 17.66 -15.63
N VAL A 879 -12.47 16.55 -15.12
CA VAL A 879 -11.19 16.57 -14.38
C VAL A 879 -10.12 17.19 -15.27
N LEU A 880 -9.90 16.63 -16.47
CA LEU A 880 -8.91 17.12 -17.42
C LEU A 880 -9.11 18.59 -17.76
N ASP A 881 -10.34 19.03 -18.03
CA ASP A 881 -10.66 20.43 -18.33
C ASP A 881 -10.40 21.38 -17.15
N CYS A 882 -10.57 20.91 -15.91
CA CYS A 882 -10.29 21.69 -14.70
C CYS A 882 -8.80 21.69 -14.29
N LEU A 883 -7.98 20.75 -14.76
CA LEU A 883 -6.56 20.67 -14.36
C LEU A 883 -5.79 21.98 -14.62
N ARG A 884 -4.96 22.40 -13.69
CA ARG A 884 -4.08 23.56 -13.85
C ARG A 884 -2.72 23.12 -14.41
N ALA A 885 -1.95 24.05 -14.97
CA ALA A 885 -0.59 23.74 -15.40
C ALA A 885 0.23 23.26 -14.20
N ASN A 886 1.04 22.23 -14.42
CA ASN A 886 1.80 21.49 -13.41
C ASN A 886 1.01 20.58 -12.46
N GLU A 887 -0.31 20.48 -12.58
CA GLU A 887 -1.07 19.43 -11.90
C GLU A 887 -0.84 18.07 -12.57
N GLU A 888 -1.16 17.02 -11.83
CA GLU A 888 -0.71 15.66 -12.13
C GLU A 888 -1.90 14.69 -12.27
N VAL A 889 -1.74 13.70 -13.15
CA VAL A 889 -2.68 12.58 -13.32
C VAL A 889 -1.92 11.27 -13.36
N GLU A 890 -2.61 10.15 -13.16
CA GLU A 890 -2.02 8.83 -13.28
C GLU A 890 -2.14 8.28 -14.70
N VAL A 891 -1.11 7.59 -15.18
CA VAL A 891 -1.13 6.88 -16.46
C VAL A 891 -0.59 5.45 -16.31
N LYS A 892 -1.24 4.50 -16.99
CA LYS A 892 -0.69 3.15 -17.20
C LYS A 892 -0.88 2.67 -18.63
N GLY A 893 -0.07 1.69 -19.02
CA GLY A 893 -0.09 1.13 -20.37
C GLY A 893 1.23 0.41 -20.71
N PRO A 894 1.36 -0.12 -21.93
CA PRO A 894 0.39 -0.07 -23.02
C PRO A 894 -0.84 -0.97 -22.78
N ALA A 895 -2.00 -0.56 -23.29
CA ALA A 895 -3.26 -1.31 -23.30
C ALA A 895 -3.79 -1.45 -24.74
N GLY A 896 -4.65 -2.46 -24.97
CA GLY A 896 -5.16 -2.81 -26.30
C GLY A 896 -4.47 -4.02 -26.92
N LEU A 897 -5.25 -4.80 -27.69
CA LEU A 897 -4.85 -6.08 -28.28
C LEU A 897 -4.37 -5.96 -29.73
N ILE A 898 -4.59 -4.80 -30.37
CA ILE A 898 -4.24 -4.53 -31.76
C ILE A 898 -2.93 -3.73 -31.79
N GLN A 899 -1.99 -4.18 -32.62
CA GLN A 899 -0.72 -3.50 -32.86
C GLN A 899 -0.47 -3.45 -34.37
N TYR A 900 -0.09 -2.29 -34.88
CA TYR A 900 0.31 -2.13 -36.27
C TYR A 900 1.83 -2.09 -36.41
N GLU A 901 2.42 -3.09 -37.09
CA GLU A 901 3.87 -3.20 -37.31
C GLU A 901 4.33 -2.47 -38.58
N GLY A 902 3.41 -1.95 -39.40
CA GLY A 902 3.69 -1.31 -40.69
C GLY A 902 3.45 -2.23 -41.89
N HIS A 903 3.34 -1.66 -43.08
CA HIS A 903 3.16 -2.35 -44.36
C HIS A 903 2.00 -3.36 -44.37
N GLY A 904 0.90 -2.97 -43.74
CA GLY A 904 -0.31 -3.79 -43.62
C GLY A 904 -0.22 -4.91 -42.60
N GLN A 905 0.88 -5.01 -41.83
CA GLN A 905 1.06 -6.05 -40.83
C GLN A 905 0.47 -5.64 -39.48
N PHE A 906 -0.37 -6.51 -38.93
CA PHE A 906 -1.00 -6.36 -37.63
C PHE A 906 -0.65 -7.54 -36.73
N ILE A 907 -0.49 -7.28 -35.43
CA ILE A 907 -0.62 -8.28 -34.37
C ILE A 907 -1.95 -8.02 -33.69
N ILE A 908 -2.87 -8.98 -33.77
CA ILE A 908 -4.19 -8.90 -33.13
C ILE A 908 -4.33 -10.11 -32.23
N ASP A 909 -4.46 -9.86 -30.93
CA ASP A 909 -4.52 -10.91 -29.91
C ASP A 909 -3.35 -11.92 -30.03
N GLY A 910 -2.13 -11.39 -30.20
CA GLY A 910 -0.91 -12.17 -30.38
C GLY A 910 -0.74 -12.85 -31.75
N THR A 911 -1.74 -12.77 -32.63
CA THR A 911 -1.71 -13.40 -33.96
C THR A 911 -1.30 -12.41 -35.04
N LYS A 912 -0.28 -12.77 -35.82
CA LYS A 912 0.17 -11.97 -36.98
C LYS A 912 -0.82 -12.11 -38.13
N ARG A 913 -1.27 -10.98 -38.66
CA ARG A 913 -2.20 -10.88 -39.80
C ARG A 913 -1.70 -9.81 -40.77
N LYS A 914 -2.05 -9.94 -42.05
CA LYS A 914 -1.67 -8.97 -43.07
C LYS A 914 -2.89 -8.54 -43.86
N PHE A 915 -3.10 -7.23 -43.96
CA PHE A 915 -4.22 -6.63 -44.68
C PHE A 915 -3.71 -5.55 -45.62
N LYS A 916 -4.30 -5.47 -46.80
CA LYS A 916 -3.96 -4.48 -47.83
C LYS A 916 -4.81 -3.23 -47.71
N ASN A 917 -6.07 -3.38 -47.32
CA ASN A 917 -7.03 -2.30 -47.20
C ASN A 917 -7.65 -2.30 -45.80
N VAL A 918 -7.90 -1.12 -45.25
CA VAL A 918 -8.49 -0.93 -43.92
C VAL A 918 -9.67 0.04 -44.03
N THR A 919 -10.85 -0.44 -43.64
CA THR A 919 -12.04 0.38 -43.39
C THR A 919 -12.09 0.76 -41.92
N LEU A 920 -12.17 2.05 -41.62
CA LEU A 920 -12.34 2.58 -40.26
C LEU A 920 -13.74 3.15 -40.13
N ILE A 921 -14.53 2.66 -39.17
CA ILE A 921 -15.81 3.30 -38.80
C ILE A 921 -15.66 3.87 -37.41
N LEU A 922 -15.62 5.20 -37.35
CA LEU A 922 -15.22 5.96 -36.17
C LEU A 922 -16.38 6.88 -35.73
N GLY A 923 -16.50 7.13 -34.42
CA GLY A 923 -17.54 8.03 -33.91
C GLY A 923 -17.05 8.91 -32.76
N GLY A 924 -17.20 10.23 -32.92
CA GLY A 924 -16.76 11.22 -31.93
C GLY A 924 -15.28 11.06 -31.56
N SER A 925 -14.97 10.91 -30.27
CA SER A 925 -13.58 10.70 -29.80
C SER A 925 -12.92 9.41 -30.30
N GLY A 926 -13.71 8.48 -30.87
CA GLY A 926 -13.23 7.27 -31.52
C GLY A 926 -12.36 7.52 -32.77
N ILE A 927 -12.26 8.77 -33.21
CA ILE A 927 -11.30 9.19 -34.25
C ILE A 927 -9.84 9.07 -33.78
N THR A 928 -9.53 9.20 -32.49
CA THR A 928 -8.15 9.27 -32.00
C THR A 928 -7.32 7.98 -32.21
N PRO A 929 -7.83 6.75 -31.98
CA PRO A 929 -7.15 5.52 -32.41
C PRO A 929 -6.99 5.42 -33.94
N GLY A 930 -8.02 5.84 -34.69
CA GLY A 930 -7.98 5.86 -36.15
C GLY A 930 -6.92 6.81 -36.68
N TYR A 931 -6.82 8.01 -36.12
CA TYR A 931 -5.81 9.01 -36.48
C TYR A 931 -4.40 8.47 -36.30
N GLN A 932 -4.10 7.78 -35.18
CA GLN A 932 -2.78 7.22 -34.95
C GLN A 932 -2.39 6.21 -36.03
N LEU A 933 -3.32 5.35 -36.45
CA LEU A 933 -3.12 4.39 -37.55
C LEU A 933 -2.97 5.10 -38.90
N ILE A 934 -3.85 6.05 -39.22
CA ILE A 934 -3.83 6.84 -40.47
C ILE A 934 -2.49 7.57 -40.59
N ALA A 935 -2.11 8.32 -39.55
CA ALA A 935 -0.88 9.09 -39.52
C ALA A 935 0.36 8.18 -39.59
N ARG A 936 0.35 7.03 -38.91
CA ARG A 936 1.45 6.05 -38.99
C ARG A 936 1.67 5.53 -40.41
N ILE A 937 0.59 5.22 -41.13
CA ILE A 937 0.63 4.72 -42.52
C ILE A 937 1.07 5.83 -43.47
N LEU A 938 0.39 6.98 -43.45
CA LEU A 938 0.58 8.03 -44.44
C LEU A 938 1.90 8.80 -44.25
N ARG A 939 2.43 8.85 -43.03
CA ARG A 939 3.70 9.55 -42.72
C ARG A 939 4.91 8.62 -42.65
N SER A 940 4.74 7.33 -43.00
CA SER A 940 5.77 6.29 -42.86
C SER A 940 7.08 6.57 -43.61
N ASP A 941 7.04 7.31 -44.71
CA ASP A 941 8.21 7.71 -45.52
C ASP A 941 8.79 9.08 -45.12
N THR A 942 8.17 9.79 -44.19
CA THR A 942 8.61 11.13 -43.73
C THR A 942 9.64 11.07 -42.60
N VAL A 943 9.79 9.91 -41.96
CA VAL A 943 10.72 9.71 -40.84
C VAL A 943 12.08 9.16 -41.29
N PRO A 944 13.19 9.50 -40.60
CA PRO A 944 14.50 8.97 -40.95
C PRO A 944 14.54 7.44 -40.95
N GLY A 945 14.93 6.85 -42.08
CA GLY A 945 14.95 5.39 -42.25
C GLY A 945 13.59 4.73 -42.49
N GLY A 946 12.52 5.53 -42.64
CA GLY A 946 11.18 5.05 -42.96
C GLY A 946 11.03 4.58 -44.42
N SER A 947 10.12 3.64 -44.65
CA SER A 947 9.74 3.15 -45.97
C SER A 947 8.26 3.39 -46.23
N LYS A 948 7.92 3.70 -47.49
CA LYS A 948 6.55 4.00 -47.89
C LYS A 948 5.60 2.83 -47.62
N ASP A 949 4.61 3.08 -46.78
CA ASP A 949 3.49 2.18 -46.56
C ASP A 949 2.44 2.32 -47.67
N THR A 950 2.01 1.20 -48.23
CA THR A 950 1.03 1.17 -49.33
C THR A 950 -0.36 0.73 -48.89
N THR A 951 -0.60 0.59 -47.59
CA THR A 951 -1.92 0.22 -47.04
C THR A 951 -2.95 1.29 -47.40
N CYS A 952 -4.08 0.90 -47.99
CA CYS A 952 -5.16 1.82 -48.35
C CYS A 952 -6.19 1.95 -47.21
N LEU A 953 -6.73 3.15 -47.03
CA LEU A 953 -7.57 3.54 -45.90
C LEU A 953 -8.86 4.19 -46.40
N ARG A 954 -10.00 3.72 -45.89
CA ARG A 954 -11.32 4.33 -46.06
C ARG A 954 -11.94 4.60 -44.70
N VAL A 955 -12.29 5.84 -44.41
CA VAL A 955 -12.80 6.27 -43.10
C VAL A 955 -14.23 6.76 -43.22
N ILE A 956 -15.10 6.20 -42.38
CA ILE A 956 -16.47 6.69 -42.15
C ILE A 956 -16.48 7.27 -40.74
N ASP A 957 -16.49 8.59 -40.64
CA ASP A 957 -16.42 9.33 -39.39
C ASP A 957 -17.79 9.91 -39.02
N ALA A 958 -18.40 9.41 -37.95
CA ALA A 958 -19.75 9.75 -37.54
C ALA A 958 -19.77 10.80 -36.42
N ASN A 959 -20.40 11.94 -36.68
CA ASN A 959 -20.50 13.08 -35.77
C ASN A 959 -21.93 13.63 -35.70
N LYS A 960 -22.23 14.48 -34.71
CA LYS A 960 -23.56 15.12 -34.63
C LYS A 960 -23.61 16.30 -35.61
N THR A 961 -22.70 17.25 -35.45
CA THR A 961 -22.58 18.48 -36.24
C THR A 961 -21.18 18.58 -36.85
N GLU A 962 -20.97 19.50 -37.78
CA GLU A 962 -19.65 19.80 -38.35
C GLU A 962 -18.64 20.29 -37.30
N ASP A 963 -19.09 20.98 -36.25
CA ASP A 963 -18.24 21.47 -35.16
C ASP A 963 -17.73 20.34 -34.24
N ASP A 964 -18.32 19.15 -34.34
CA ASP A 964 -17.92 17.98 -33.56
C ASP A 964 -16.78 17.18 -34.19
N ILE A 965 -16.40 17.47 -35.44
CA ILE A 965 -15.37 16.73 -36.18
C ILE A 965 -14.00 17.09 -35.60
N LEU A 966 -13.37 16.14 -34.91
CA LEU A 966 -12.03 16.35 -34.36
C LEU A 966 -10.97 16.19 -35.44
N LEU A 967 -9.94 17.06 -35.42
CA LEU A 967 -8.79 16.98 -36.33
C LEU A 967 -9.17 17.13 -37.82
N VAL A 968 -10.27 17.85 -38.12
CA VAL A 968 -10.81 18.00 -39.49
C VAL A 968 -9.80 18.56 -40.48
N ASP A 969 -8.99 19.54 -40.06
CA ASP A 969 -7.99 20.19 -40.92
C ASP A 969 -6.87 19.21 -41.31
N GLU A 970 -6.35 18.46 -40.33
CA GLU A 970 -5.25 17.50 -40.51
C GLU A 970 -5.70 16.29 -41.35
N LEU A 971 -6.89 15.75 -41.06
CA LEU A 971 -7.47 14.66 -41.85
C LEU A 971 -7.81 15.11 -43.28
N GLY A 972 -8.31 16.33 -43.44
CA GLY A 972 -8.56 16.93 -44.75
C GLY A 972 -7.28 17.14 -45.56
N GLU A 973 -6.18 17.50 -44.91
CA GLU A 973 -4.86 17.60 -45.53
C GLU A 973 -4.34 16.23 -45.99
N PHE A 974 -4.47 15.18 -45.18
CA PHE A 974 -4.12 13.81 -45.59
C PHE A 974 -4.93 13.34 -46.81
N ALA A 975 -6.23 13.67 -46.86
CA ALA A 975 -7.09 13.32 -48.00
C ALA A 975 -6.64 14.02 -49.30
N LYS A 976 -6.19 15.27 -49.20
CA LYS A 976 -5.65 16.03 -50.34
C LYS A 976 -4.29 15.53 -50.79
N GLN A 977 -3.40 15.16 -49.87
CA GLN A 977 -2.05 14.70 -50.17
C GLN A 977 -2.00 13.25 -50.68
N HIS A 978 -2.93 12.39 -50.21
CA HIS A 978 -2.94 10.95 -50.52
C HIS A 978 -4.27 10.46 -51.13
N PRO A 979 -4.84 11.09 -52.17
CA PRO A 979 -6.23 10.85 -52.62
C PRO A 979 -6.49 9.44 -53.17
N LYS A 980 -5.43 8.70 -53.56
CA LYS A 980 -5.54 7.30 -54.02
C LYS A 980 -5.44 6.28 -52.88
N GLN A 981 -4.83 6.68 -51.75
CA GLN A 981 -4.55 5.80 -50.62
C GLN A 981 -5.48 6.07 -49.44
N PHE A 982 -5.95 7.29 -49.24
CA PHE A 982 -6.77 7.70 -48.11
C PHE A 982 -8.02 8.44 -48.59
N GLN A 983 -9.18 7.98 -48.12
CA GLN A 983 -10.48 8.61 -48.35
C GLN A 983 -11.24 8.68 -47.02
N ILE A 984 -11.90 9.80 -46.76
CA ILE A 984 -12.70 10.02 -45.55
C ILE A 984 -14.05 10.63 -45.93
N VAL A 985 -15.11 10.18 -45.25
CA VAL A 985 -16.44 10.78 -45.29
C VAL A 985 -16.90 11.09 -43.87
N HIS A 986 -17.44 12.28 -43.65
CA HIS A 986 -18.05 12.68 -42.38
C HIS A 986 -19.57 12.53 -42.47
N VAL A 987 -20.14 11.71 -41.59
CA VAL A 987 -21.58 11.44 -41.50
C VAL A 987 -22.14 12.26 -40.34
N LEU A 988 -22.98 13.24 -40.65
CA LEU A 988 -23.51 14.23 -39.69
C LEU A 988 -24.99 13.98 -39.40
N ALA A 989 -25.32 13.74 -38.14
CA ALA A 989 -26.71 13.51 -37.74
C ALA A 989 -27.58 14.78 -37.89
N ASP A 990 -27.02 15.94 -37.55
CA ASP A 990 -27.71 17.23 -37.51
C ASP A 990 -26.78 18.39 -37.96
N PRO A 991 -26.40 18.47 -39.25
CA PRO A 991 -25.53 19.53 -39.75
C PRO A 991 -26.22 20.90 -39.68
N HIS A 992 -25.51 21.93 -39.21
CA HIS A 992 -26.03 23.30 -39.14
C HIS A 992 -25.63 24.15 -40.36
N GLN A 993 -24.59 23.72 -41.08
CA GLN A 993 -24.08 24.34 -42.30
C GLN A 993 -24.46 23.54 -43.57
N GLU A 994 -24.30 24.17 -44.73
CA GLU A 994 -24.48 23.52 -46.02
C GLU A 994 -23.39 22.45 -46.22
N LEU A 995 -23.79 21.23 -46.61
CA LEU A 995 -22.87 20.10 -46.74
C LEU A 995 -21.90 20.32 -47.91
N VAL A 996 -20.61 20.24 -47.62
CA VAL A 996 -19.53 20.27 -48.62
C VAL A 996 -19.14 18.85 -49.06
N GLU A 997 -18.34 18.75 -50.12
CA GLU A 997 -17.82 17.47 -50.61
C GLU A 997 -17.09 16.71 -49.48
N GLY A 998 -17.46 15.44 -49.28
CA GLY A 998 -16.97 14.62 -48.17
C GLY A 998 -17.87 14.62 -46.92
N MET A 999 -18.97 15.37 -46.90
CA MET A 999 -19.95 15.35 -45.81
C MET A 999 -21.32 14.81 -46.26
N VAL A 1000 -21.98 14.02 -45.40
CA VAL A 1000 -23.29 13.41 -45.69
C VAL A 1000 -24.20 13.54 -44.46
N LYS A 1001 -25.45 13.96 -44.67
CA LYS A 1001 -26.46 13.99 -43.60
C LYS A 1001 -27.06 12.61 -43.34
N GLY A 1002 -27.16 12.24 -42.06
CA GLY A 1002 -27.86 11.04 -41.61
C GLY A 1002 -27.08 10.27 -40.53
N PHE A 1003 -27.43 9.00 -40.36
CA PHE A 1003 -26.72 8.06 -39.49
C PHE A 1003 -26.00 7.03 -40.34
N VAL A 1004 -24.88 6.49 -39.81
CA VAL A 1004 -24.20 5.35 -40.44
C VAL A 1004 -25.18 4.20 -40.61
N ASN A 1005 -25.30 3.71 -41.84
CA ASN A 1005 -26.23 2.66 -42.22
C ASN A 1005 -25.58 1.78 -43.30
N ARG A 1006 -26.31 0.75 -43.73
CA ARG A 1006 -25.85 -0.20 -44.75
C ARG A 1006 -25.33 0.47 -46.02
N ASP A 1007 -26.06 1.45 -46.54
CA ASP A 1007 -25.76 2.06 -47.84
C ASP A 1007 -24.51 2.94 -47.76
N ILE A 1008 -24.34 3.68 -46.65
CA ILE A 1008 -23.12 4.45 -46.37
C ILE A 1008 -21.91 3.50 -46.23
N ILE A 1009 -22.04 2.43 -45.45
CA ILE A 1009 -20.97 1.46 -45.26
C ILE A 1009 -20.56 0.84 -46.59
N ARG A 1010 -21.52 0.42 -47.42
CA ARG A 1010 -21.25 -0.17 -48.74
C ARG A 1010 -20.62 0.81 -49.72
N LYS A 1011 -21.05 2.07 -49.69
CA LYS A 1011 -20.55 3.11 -50.61
C LYS A 1011 -19.12 3.54 -50.28
N TYR A 1012 -18.82 3.69 -48.99
CA TYR A 1012 -17.58 4.32 -48.54
C TYR A 1012 -16.58 3.36 -47.88
N GLY A 1013 -16.95 2.10 -47.59
CA GLY A 1013 -16.05 1.06 -47.08
C GLY A 1013 -15.44 0.20 -48.19
N PHE A 1014 -14.50 -0.67 -47.85
CA PHE A 1014 -14.02 -1.74 -48.74
C PHE A 1014 -14.94 -2.95 -48.68
N GLU A 1015 -15.12 -3.64 -49.80
CA GLU A 1015 -15.89 -4.88 -49.87
C GLU A 1015 -15.23 -5.99 -49.01
N PRO A 1016 -15.98 -6.89 -48.37
CA PRO A 1016 -15.40 -7.94 -47.55
C PRO A 1016 -14.55 -8.90 -48.41
N GLU A 1017 -13.24 -8.94 -48.12
CA GLU A 1017 -12.27 -9.86 -48.71
C GLU A 1017 -11.25 -10.28 -47.63
N GLU A 1018 -10.45 -11.31 -47.91
CA GLU A 1018 -9.45 -11.82 -46.97
C GLU A 1018 -8.36 -10.77 -46.63
N GLU A 1019 -8.01 -9.91 -47.60
CA GLU A 1019 -7.02 -8.85 -47.42
C GLU A 1019 -7.61 -7.53 -46.86
N ASN A 1020 -8.91 -7.47 -46.57
CA ASN A 1020 -9.60 -6.23 -46.16
C ASN A 1020 -10.02 -6.31 -44.69
N LEU A 1021 -9.58 -5.32 -43.91
CA LEU A 1021 -9.83 -5.21 -42.47
C LEU A 1021 -10.88 -4.14 -42.19
N ALA A 1022 -11.82 -4.39 -41.28
CA ALA A 1022 -12.70 -3.38 -40.70
C ALA A 1022 -12.37 -3.17 -39.21
N LEU A 1023 -12.10 -1.92 -38.82
CA LEU A 1023 -11.85 -1.52 -37.43
C LEU A 1023 -12.89 -0.52 -36.95
N LEU A 1024 -13.45 -0.76 -35.76
CA LEU A 1024 -14.55 0.00 -35.20
C LEU A 1024 -14.17 0.71 -33.90
N CYS A 1025 -14.51 1.99 -33.77
CA CYS A 1025 -14.42 2.72 -32.50
C CYS A 1025 -15.51 3.78 -32.40
N GLY A 1026 -16.19 3.88 -31.26
CA GLY A 1026 -17.26 4.87 -31.08
C GLY A 1026 -18.30 4.46 -30.05
N PRO A 1027 -19.38 5.24 -29.89
CA PRO A 1027 -20.41 4.98 -28.89
C PRO A 1027 -21.12 3.65 -29.16
N PRO A 1028 -21.63 2.96 -28.11
CA PRO A 1028 -22.30 1.66 -28.27
C PRO A 1028 -23.44 1.67 -29.28
N GLY A 1029 -24.17 2.78 -29.43
CA GLY A 1029 -25.20 2.92 -30.46
C GLY A 1029 -24.64 2.79 -31.89
N LEU A 1030 -23.52 3.46 -32.18
CA LEU A 1030 -22.85 3.34 -33.49
C LEU A 1030 -22.35 1.92 -33.72
N ILE A 1031 -21.66 1.34 -32.74
CA ILE A 1031 -21.03 0.02 -32.91
C ILE A 1031 -22.08 -1.10 -32.98
N LYS A 1032 -22.95 -1.19 -31.97
CA LYS A 1032 -23.86 -2.33 -31.78
C LYS A 1032 -25.10 -2.26 -32.67
N MET A 1033 -25.61 -1.06 -32.96
CA MET A 1033 -26.86 -0.90 -33.73
C MET A 1033 -26.62 -0.63 -35.21
N ALA A 1034 -25.52 0.02 -35.58
CA ALA A 1034 -25.24 0.42 -36.96
C ALA A 1034 -24.07 -0.35 -37.60
N ALA A 1035 -22.87 -0.30 -37.05
CA ALA A 1035 -21.68 -0.82 -37.73
C ALA A 1035 -21.63 -2.36 -37.77
N LEU A 1036 -21.65 -3.02 -36.60
CA LEU A 1036 -21.49 -4.48 -36.50
C LEU A 1036 -22.57 -5.27 -37.28
N PRO A 1037 -23.88 -4.98 -37.15
CA PRO A 1037 -24.90 -5.75 -37.86
C PRO A 1037 -24.75 -5.65 -39.38
N ASN A 1038 -24.48 -4.43 -39.89
CA ASN A 1038 -24.39 -4.19 -41.33
C ASN A 1038 -23.10 -4.76 -41.94
N LEU A 1039 -21.97 -4.74 -41.21
CA LEU A 1039 -20.71 -5.34 -41.68
C LEU A 1039 -20.80 -6.88 -41.71
N LYS A 1040 -21.43 -7.48 -40.71
CA LYS A 1040 -21.70 -8.93 -40.69
C LYS A 1040 -22.62 -9.35 -41.84
N GLU A 1041 -23.71 -8.62 -42.05
CA GLU A 1041 -24.62 -8.86 -43.19
C GLU A 1041 -23.89 -8.74 -44.53
N TRP A 1042 -22.91 -7.82 -44.64
CA TRP A 1042 -22.14 -7.66 -45.86
C TRP A 1042 -21.16 -8.81 -46.11
N GLY A 1043 -20.63 -9.44 -45.06
CA GLY A 1043 -19.74 -10.61 -45.16
C GLY A 1043 -18.44 -10.52 -44.35
N TYR A 1044 -18.25 -9.48 -43.55
CA TYR A 1044 -17.15 -9.42 -42.58
C TYR A 1044 -17.38 -10.41 -41.44
N LYS A 1045 -16.29 -10.93 -40.88
CA LYS A 1045 -16.30 -11.93 -39.81
C LYS A 1045 -15.54 -11.41 -38.59
N GLU A 1046 -16.22 -11.39 -37.45
CA GLU A 1046 -15.58 -11.07 -36.17
C GLU A 1046 -14.42 -12.02 -35.88
N ASP A 1047 -13.37 -11.50 -35.25
CA ASP A 1047 -12.13 -12.21 -34.92
C ASP A 1047 -11.30 -12.70 -36.13
N GLU A 1048 -11.77 -12.48 -37.36
CA GLU A 1048 -11.05 -12.75 -38.62
C GLU A 1048 -10.57 -11.46 -39.30
N ASN A 1049 -11.50 -10.60 -39.71
CA ASN A 1049 -11.24 -9.37 -40.44
C ASN A 1049 -12.12 -8.19 -39.98
N LEU A 1050 -12.76 -8.31 -38.82
CA LEU A 1050 -13.58 -7.29 -38.17
C LEU A 1050 -13.25 -7.23 -36.68
N PHE A 1051 -12.75 -6.08 -36.21
CA PHE A 1051 -12.34 -5.90 -34.82
C PHE A 1051 -12.76 -4.53 -34.27
N GLY A 1052 -12.97 -4.46 -32.95
CA GLY A 1052 -13.06 -3.20 -32.21
C GLY A 1052 -11.69 -2.79 -31.68
N PHE A 1053 -11.44 -1.47 -31.61
CA PHE A 1053 -10.25 -0.92 -30.97
C PHE A 1053 -10.20 -1.17 -29.46
#